data_AF-A0A2D7BTK8-F1
#
_entry.id   AF-A0A2D7BTK8-F1
#
_cell.length_a   1.000
_cell.length_b   1.000
_cell.length_c   1.000
_cell.angle_alpha   90.00
_cell.angle_beta   90.00
_cell.angle_gamma   90.00
#
_symmetry.space_group_name_H-M   'P 1'
#
loop_
_entity.id
_entity.type
_entity.pdbx_description
1 polymer ?
#
loop_
_entity_poly.entity_id
_entity_poly.type
_entity_poly.pdbx_seq_one_letter_code
_entity_poly.pdbx_strand_id
1 'polypeptide(L)'
;MTTHYKQGIKVNGTLESTSTITANTFVGDGSGLTNLPGGGGGSYNNTNVDNHLNTSTATANQVLSWDGADYDWVANSGGGSSTLDGLTDVDTTGVANDKILKYNSTTSKWEIADDSTSGGGTLGDLAVSGSTMTSTGTTITFDDNVTITGTLTSSQAGAPVLTSASSISLQATTKTIISNTPLQLHSFTTTQRDALSSANGDIIYNNTTHGFQGFINGSWGSLGSSGGTGNISFSGDTISSSGTLVEIDDPLTVNGEVNLGANNINAQFGNFSGDVSAGVGSSGSLIGDDVRLNVNGSVYFEGTQTNAFQIQLQAINPTADRIINLPDAAGTVLLDGTLNSSIDSHLNQSNPTSGYVLSWNGSDYAWTANGTGSGLGDVVDDTTPQLGGNLDVNGKNITFGDSASASDDRLVFGANTDMQIYHDAGDGYNYIRQTAQRLYFTNDDDGLHGPYIIFDHNTTSPTTIDFSTVLAFTSRDTSGGLQQTGQITVSHPEVTASSLKGMMRFDVTGHVGSTSGQGILFLDGKEDEIRLGADINTNGSTIAYKFTLGANGTSDYTFSDAGNVWFPTTENDPVLYLRRGEQYIFTNNSGGSHPFQIRVSNGGSAYTTGVTNNGASSGDIIFKVPMSAPATLYYQCTSHSTMGNTINIV
;
A
#
# COMPACT_ATOMS: atom_id res chain seq x y z
N MET A 1 -41.96 42.46 105.72
CA MET A 1 -41.17 43.60 106.22
C MET A 1 -39.73 43.12 106.25
N THR A 2 -38.80 43.66 105.47
CA THR A 2 -38.34 45.04 105.58
C THR A 2 -38.04 45.62 104.20
N THR A 3 -38.87 46.59 103.79
CA THR A 3 -38.47 47.71 102.93
C THR A 3 -37.39 48.50 103.64
N HIS A 4 -36.30 48.85 102.98
CA HIS A 4 -35.73 50.20 103.09
C HIS A 4 -34.99 50.56 101.80
N TYR A 5 -35.57 51.54 101.11
CA TYR A 5 -34.97 52.44 100.14
C TYR A 5 -33.60 52.94 100.59
N LYS A 6 -32.74 53.31 99.62
CA LYS A 6 -32.29 54.71 99.45
C LYS A 6 -31.52 54.86 98.13
N GLN A 7 -32.07 55.65 97.21
CA GLN A 7 -31.64 57.03 96.86
C GLN A 7 -30.41 57.08 95.95
N GLY A 8 -30.63 57.58 94.72
CA GLY A 8 -29.60 57.74 93.69
C GLY A 8 -28.55 58.79 94.04
N ILE A 9 -27.31 58.53 93.60
CA ILE A 9 -26.11 59.31 93.89
C ILE A 9 -25.85 60.26 92.72
N LYS A 10 -25.61 61.56 93.00
CA LYS A 10 -25.13 62.56 92.02
C LYS A 10 -23.71 62.97 92.44
N VAL A 11 -22.70 62.67 91.63
CA VAL A 11 -21.28 62.94 91.94
C VAL A 11 -20.70 63.90 90.91
N ASN A 12 -20.14 65.02 91.35
CA ASN A 12 -19.34 65.94 90.53
C ASN A 12 -17.85 65.66 90.79
N GLY A 13 -17.38 64.49 90.35
CA GLY A 13 -16.04 63.96 90.58
C GLY A 13 -15.99 62.44 90.36
N THR A 14 -14.88 61.80 90.75
CA THR A 14 -14.74 60.34 90.69
C THR A 14 -15.60 59.68 91.76
N LEU A 15 -16.50 58.76 91.35
CA LEU A 15 -17.23 57.89 92.26
C LEU A 15 -16.49 56.56 92.37
N GLU A 16 -15.65 56.42 93.39
CA GLU A 16 -15.05 55.14 93.74
C GLU A 16 -16.03 54.32 94.58
N SER A 17 -16.51 53.21 94.03
CA SER A 17 -17.35 52.24 94.74
C SER A 17 -16.67 50.88 94.73
N THR A 18 -16.51 50.30 95.92
CA THR A 18 -16.01 48.92 96.08
C THR A 18 -17.11 47.88 95.87
N SER A 19 -18.32 48.32 95.51
CA SER A 19 -19.49 47.49 95.18
C SER A 19 -20.09 47.89 93.84
N THR A 20 -20.90 47.01 93.25
CA THR A 20 -21.56 47.24 91.96
C THR A 20 -22.53 48.43 92.01
N ILE A 21 -22.38 49.37 91.08
CA ILE A 21 -23.32 50.48 90.83
C ILE A 21 -24.23 50.06 89.67
N THR A 22 -25.53 49.93 89.91
CA THR A 22 -26.52 49.54 88.90
C THR A 22 -27.45 50.73 88.61
N ALA A 23 -27.57 51.13 87.34
CA ALA A 23 -28.42 52.24 86.89
C ALA A 23 -29.48 51.77 85.89
N ASN A 24 -30.69 52.32 85.96
CA ASN A 24 -31.81 51.89 85.11
C ASN A 24 -31.82 52.54 83.71
N THR A 25 -31.07 53.62 83.49
CA THR A 25 -30.90 54.30 82.19
C THR A 25 -29.56 55.06 82.12
N PHE A 26 -28.95 55.14 80.94
CA PHE A 26 -27.72 55.90 80.63
C PHE A 26 -27.98 56.82 79.41
N VAL A 27 -27.42 58.03 79.37
CA VAL A 27 -27.63 59.02 78.28
C VAL A 27 -26.27 59.46 77.71
N GLY A 28 -25.95 59.09 76.44
CA GLY A 28 -24.69 59.39 75.71
C GLY A 28 -24.49 58.47 74.48
N ASP A 29 -23.54 58.78 73.57
CA ASP A 29 -23.28 58.03 72.31
C ASP A 29 -22.35 56.80 72.47
N GLY A 30 -21.83 56.58 73.68
CA GLY A 30 -21.08 55.39 74.05
C GLY A 30 -19.70 55.23 73.43
N SER A 31 -19.27 56.12 72.53
CA SER A 31 -17.98 56.02 71.82
C SER A 31 -16.77 56.18 72.74
N GLY A 32 -16.93 56.92 73.85
CA GLY A 32 -15.93 57.08 74.92
C GLY A 32 -16.05 56.08 76.07
N LEU A 33 -17.02 55.15 76.03
CA LEU A 33 -17.15 54.11 77.05
C LEU A 33 -16.18 52.98 76.75
N THR A 34 -15.02 53.05 77.37
CA THR A 34 -14.06 51.95 77.39
C THR A 34 -14.50 50.93 78.44
N ASN A 35 -14.21 49.64 78.21
CA ASN A 35 -14.55 48.54 79.12
C ASN A 35 -16.06 48.17 79.18
N LEU A 36 -16.79 48.30 78.06
CA LEU A 36 -18.12 47.73 77.91
C LEU A 36 -18.03 46.20 77.63
N PRO A 37 -18.84 45.36 78.29
CA PRO A 37 -18.97 43.95 77.92
C PRO A 37 -19.65 43.86 76.53
N GLY A 38 -18.87 43.47 75.52
CA GLY A 38 -19.20 43.64 74.09
C GLY A 38 -20.38 42.82 73.59
N GLY A 39 -21.21 43.42 72.73
CA GLY A 39 -22.24 42.72 71.99
C GLY A 39 -22.93 43.55 70.91
N GLY A 40 -22.70 43.20 69.62
CA GLY A 40 -23.64 43.39 68.51
C GLY A 40 -23.29 44.41 67.40
N GLY A 41 -22.81 43.91 66.25
CA GLY A 41 -23.20 44.42 64.92
C GLY A 41 -22.17 45.16 64.05
N GLY A 42 -21.43 44.43 63.20
CA GLY A 42 -20.66 44.98 62.07
C GLY A 42 -20.15 43.88 61.11
N SER A 43 -20.32 44.07 59.80
CA SER A 43 -20.01 43.11 58.71
C SER A 43 -18.57 42.58 58.72
N TYR A 44 -18.41 41.26 58.64
CA TYR A 44 -17.13 40.53 58.71
C TYR A 44 -16.36 40.56 57.36
N ASN A 45 -15.16 41.15 57.32
CA ASN A 45 -14.22 41.10 56.20
C ASN A 45 -12.94 40.31 56.59
N ASN A 46 -11.95 40.19 55.69
CA ASN A 46 -10.71 39.47 56.01
C ASN A 46 -10.00 40.01 57.26
N THR A 47 -10.11 41.30 57.59
CA THR A 47 -9.57 41.85 58.85
C THR A 47 -10.28 41.29 60.07
N ASN A 48 -11.56 40.90 59.96
CA ASN A 48 -12.26 40.22 61.05
C ASN A 48 -11.80 38.76 61.23
N VAL A 49 -11.33 38.11 60.17
CA VAL A 49 -10.70 36.78 60.25
C VAL A 49 -9.27 36.93 60.77
N ASP A 50 -8.51 37.93 60.31
CA ASP A 50 -7.15 38.22 60.76
C ASP A 50 -7.09 38.68 62.23
N ASN A 51 -8.15 39.28 62.77
CA ASN A 51 -8.26 39.60 64.21
C ASN A 51 -8.63 38.39 65.08
N HIS A 52 -9.09 37.30 64.47
CA HIS A 52 -9.35 36.02 65.13
C HIS A 52 -8.19 35.02 64.91
N LEU A 53 -7.13 35.43 64.21
CA LEU A 53 -5.92 34.64 64.02
C LEU A 53 -4.77 35.36 64.71
N ASN A 54 -4.01 34.67 65.57
CA ASN A 54 -2.93 35.29 66.35
C ASN A 54 -1.81 35.90 65.48
N THR A 55 -1.74 35.55 64.19
CA THR A 55 -0.87 36.16 63.17
C THR A 55 -1.55 36.15 61.79
N SER A 56 -1.41 37.23 61.02
CA SER A 56 -2.20 37.48 59.81
C SER A 56 -1.65 36.89 58.49
N THR A 57 -0.58 36.09 58.52
CA THR A 57 -0.07 35.35 57.33
C THR A 57 0.62 34.03 57.71
N ALA A 58 0.34 32.95 56.95
CA ALA A 58 1.00 31.64 57.09
C ALA A 58 2.32 31.58 56.29
N THR A 59 3.32 30.83 56.79
CA THR A 59 4.52 30.47 56.00
C THR A 59 4.39 29.09 55.34
N ALA A 60 5.25 28.79 54.35
CA ALA A 60 5.21 27.50 53.63
C ALA A 60 5.36 26.31 54.59
N ASN A 61 4.58 25.25 54.35
CA ASN A 61 4.48 24.02 55.17
C ASN A 61 3.82 24.18 56.55
N GLN A 62 3.07 25.26 56.77
CA GLN A 62 2.13 25.36 57.89
C GLN A 62 0.71 25.00 57.45
N VAL A 63 -0.06 24.44 58.38
CA VAL A 63 -1.50 24.16 58.25
C VAL A 63 -2.23 24.87 59.37
N LEU A 64 -3.43 25.39 59.09
CA LEU A 64 -4.27 25.97 60.13
C LEU A 64 -4.87 24.84 60.96
N SER A 65 -4.49 24.76 62.24
CA SER A 65 -4.98 23.73 63.15
C SER A 65 -5.73 24.38 64.31
N TRP A 66 -6.89 23.82 64.64
CA TRP A 66 -7.65 24.20 65.83
C TRP A 66 -6.99 23.57 67.06
N ASP A 67 -6.54 24.38 68.02
CA ASP A 67 -5.84 23.89 69.21
C ASP A 67 -6.80 23.51 70.37
N GLY A 68 -8.11 23.68 70.15
CA GLY A 68 -9.14 23.51 71.17
C GLY A 68 -9.72 24.82 71.69
N ALA A 69 -9.06 25.97 71.48
CA ALA A 69 -9.48 27.29 71.94
C ALA A 69 -9.50 28.36 70.82
N ASP A 70 -8.53 28.34 69.89
CA ASP A 70 -8.51 29.21 68.71
C ASP A 70 -7.82 28.53 67.50
N TYR A 71 -7.81 29.20 66.34
CA TYR A 71 -7.07 28.75 65.15
C TYR A 71 -5.65 29.32 65.12
N ASP A 72 -4.65 28.44 64.98
CA ASP A 72 -3.24 28.83 64.84
C ASP A 72 -2.55 28.08 63.67
N TRP A 73 -1.50 28.68 63.10
CA TRP A 73 -0.72 28.09 62.01
C TRP A 73 0.39 27.20 62.56
N VAL A 74 0.21 25.87 62.49
CA VAL A 74 1.19 24.88 63.00
C VAL A 74 1.94 24.18 61.87
N ALA A 75 3.13 23.65 62.15
CA ALA A 75 3.90 22.88 61.17
C ALA A 75 3.18 21.58 60.77
N ASN A 76 3.09 21.31 59.47
CA ASN A 76 2.47 20.10 58.92
C ASN A 76 3.31 18.84 59.23
N SER A 77 2.95 18.08 60.27
CA SER A 77 3.78 17.00 60.86
C SER A 77 3.21 15.58 60.69
N GLY A 78 2.41 15.32 59.65
CA GLY A 78 1.72 14.02 59.47
C GLY A 78 2.47 12.93 58.67
N GLY A 79 3.48 12.26 59.24
CA GLY A 79 4.05 11.01 58.69
C GLY A 79 4.76 10.13 59.74
N GLY A 80 4.53 8.81 59.74
CA GLY A 80 5.13 7.84 60.68
C GLY A 80 6.66 7.69 60.58
N SER A 81 7.25 6.90 61.49
CA SER A 81 8.72 6.75 61.60
C SER A 81 9.36 6.26 60.30
N SER A 82 10.43 6.93 59.87
CA SER A 82 11.20 6.61 58.67
C SER A 82 12.44 5.75 58.94
N THR A 83 12.71 5.38 60.20
CA THR A 83 13.86 4.56 60.61
C THR A 83 13.45 3.45 61.58
N LEU A 84 14.21 2.33 61.60
CA LEU A 84 14.00 1.24 62.57
C LEU A 84 14.14 1.72 64.02
N ASP A 85 15.02 2.69 64.27
CA ASP A 85 15.24 3.29 65.59
C ASP A 85 14.03 4.10 66.09
N GLY A 86 13.19 4.61 65.18
CA GLY A 86 11.97 5.32 65.55
C GLY A 86 10.74 4.41 65.71
N LEU A 87 10.90 3.08 65.59
CA LEU A 87 9.84 2.11 65.91
C LEU A 87 9.86 1.78 67.40
N THR A 88 8.71 1.81 68.04
CA THR A 88 8.61 1.66 69.51
C THR A 88 8.81 0.23 70.01
N ASP A 89 8.68 -0.77 69.13
CA ASP A 89 8.75 -2.20 69.42
C ASP A 89 10.08 -2.85 69.03
N VAL A 90 11.04 -2.05 68.56
CA VAL A 90 12.40 -2.49 68.21
C VAL A 90 13.39 -1.86 69.19
N ASP A 91 14.18 -2.70 69.85
CA ASP A 91 15.35 -2.24 70.61
C ASP A 91 16.59 -2.35 69.73
N THR A 92 17.08 -1.21 69.27
CA THR A 92 18.27 -1.09 68.42
C THR A 92 19.55 -0.95 69.25
N THR A 93 19.48 -0.99 70.59
CA THR A 93 20.68 -0.88 71.42
C THR A 93 21.58 -2.12 71.23
N GLY A 94 22.86 -1.87 70.91
CA GLY A 94 23.83 -2.94 70.71
C GLY A 94 23.89 -3.55 69.30
N VAL A 95 23.23 -2.94 68.31
CA VAL A 95 23.41 -3.32 66.89
C VAL A 95 24.90 -3.36 66.53
N ALA A 96 25.34 -4.51 66.05
CA ALA A 96 26.70 -4.78 65.58
C ALA A 96 26.63 -5.87 64.48
N ASN A 97 27.74 -6.11 63.79
CA ASN A 97 27.84 -7.28 62.91
C ASN A 97 27.65 -8.57 63.72
N ASP A 98 27.16 -9.63 63.06
CA ASP A 98 26.91 -10.95 63.64
C ASP A 98 25.88 -10.97 64.79
N LYS A 99 24.92 -10.04 64.71
CA LYS A 99 23.74 -10.01 65.57
C LYS A 99 22.46 -10.11 64.75
N ILE A 100 21.41 -10.63 65.38
CA ILE A 100 20.06 -10.72 64.81
C ILE A 100 19.04 -10.03 65.72
N LEU A 101 17.90 -9.61 65.17
CA LEU A 101 16.73 -9.26 65.98
C LEU A 101 16.00 -10.54 66.37
N LYS A 102 15.94 -10.82 67.67
CA LYS A 102 15.17 -11.93 68.24
C LYS A 102 14.01 -11.36 69.03
N TYR A 103 12.81 -11.85 68.76
CA TYR A 103 11.64 -11.46 69.56
C TYR A 103 11.79 -12.02 70.97
N ASN A 104 11.86 -11.13 71.96
CA ASN A 104 11.86 -11.51 73.36
C ASN A 104 10.45 -11.29 73.93
N SER A 105 9.72 -12.39 74.12
CA SER A 105 8.37 -12.34 74.66
C SER A 105 8.30 -11.73 76.08
N THR A 106 9.44 -11.67 76.80
CA THR A 106 9.51 -11.10 78.15
C THR A 106 9.49 -9.57 78.13
N THR A 107 10.16 -8.96 77.16
CA THR A 107 10.22 -7.49 77.02
C THR A 107 9.26 -6.98 75.95
N SER A 108 8.61 -7.89 75.20
CA SER A 108 7.71 -7.61 74.09
C SER A 108 8.37 -6.76 72.98
N LYS A 109 9.70 -6.82 72.87
CA LYS A 109 10.47 -6.11 71.87
C LYS A 109 11.23 -7.10 70.96
N TRP A 110 11.55 -6.62 69.77
CA TRP A 110 12.62 -7.20 68.96
C TRP A 110 13.95 -6.70 69.50
N GLU A 111 14.75 -7.59 70.09
CA GLU A 111 16.02 -7.26 70.73
C GLU A 111 17.20 -7.86 69.99
N ILE A 112 18.37 -7.23 70.10
CA ILE A 112 19.61 -7.71 69.50
C ILE A 112 20.13 -8.95 70.26
N ALA A 113 20.34 -10.06 69.54
CA ALA A 113 20.93 -11.29 70.05
C ALA A 113 22.13 -11.72 69.21
N ASP A 114 23.07 -12.46 69.81
CA ASP A 114 24.19 -13.09 69.10
C ASP A 114 23.70 -14.04 68.01
N ASP A 115 24.22 -13.88 66.79
CA ASP A 115 24.09 -14.88 65.72
C ASP A 115 25.09 -16.03 66.00
N SER A 116 24.82 -16.84 67.03
CA SER A 116 25.78 -17.82 67.54
C SER A 116 25.99 -18.96 66.53
N THR A 117 27.06 -18.86 65.73
CA THR A 117 27.47 -19.83 64.70
C THR A 117 28.19 -21.08 65.24
N SER A 118 28.13 -21.39 66.54
CA SER A 118 28.88 -22.53 67.11
C SER A 118 28.33 -23.11 68.43
N GLY A 119 27.08 -23.57 68.44
CA GLY A 119 26.54 -24.33 69.57
C GLY A 119 25.28 -25.09 69.19
N GLY A 120 25.46 -26.35 68.78
CA GLY A 120 24.40 -27.22 68.28
C GLY A 120 23.20 -27.32 69.21
N GLY A 121 22.04 -26.87 68.71
CA GLY A 121 20.82 -27.58 69.01
C GLY A 121 20.95 -28.98 68.40
N THR A 122 20.65 -30.02 69.16
CA THR A 122 20.35 -31.32 68.57
C THR A 122 19.15 -31.12 67.64
N LEU A 123 19.40 -30.92 66.36
CA LEU A 123 18.44 -31.37 65.36
C LEU A 123 18.30 -32.86 65.65
N GLY A 124 17.09 -33.39 65.81
CA GLY A 124 16.88 -34.83 65.94
C GLY A 124 17.28 -35.50 64.62
N ASP A 125 16.33 -36.13 63.95
CA ASP A 125 16.56 -36.49 62.55
C ASP A 125 16.57 -35.21 61.70
N LEU A 126 17.75 -34.82 61.23
CA LEU A 126 17.88 -33.75 60.25
C LEU A 126 17.49 -34.27 58.86
N ALA A 127 16.23 -34.09 58.48
CA ALA A 127 15.77 -34.37 57.12
C ALA A 127 16.12 -33.19 56.18
N VAL A 128 17.21 -33.33 55.41
CA VAL A 128 17.57 -32.37 54.35
C VAL A 128 16.98 -32.85 53.03
N SER A 129 15.83 -32.30 52.64
CA SER A 129 15.19 -32.63 51.34
C SER A 129 15.63 -31.66 50.25
N GLY A 130 16.11 -32.20 49.12
CA GLY A 130 16.46 -31.40 47.93
C GLY A 130 17.63 -30.42 48.11
N SER A 131 18.42 -30.54 49.18
CA SER A 131 19.51 -29.60 49.50
C SER A 131 20.83 -30.32 49.78
N THR A 132 21.95 -29.62 49.59
CA THR A 132 23.31 -30.15 49.85
C THR A 132 23.67 -29.98 51.32
N MET A 133 24.14 -31.04 51.97
CA MET A 133 24.85 -30.92 53.26
C MET A 133 26.32 -30.59 52.98
N THR A 134 26.73 -29.37 53.33
CA THR A 134 28.11 -28.91 53.17
C THR A 134 28.74 -28.74 54.56
N SER A 135 29.92 -29.31 54.80
CA SER A 135 30.73 -29.02 55.98
C SER A 135 31.96 -28.20 55.56
N THR A 136 32.23 -27.11 56.27
CA THR A 136 33.48 -26.35 56.16
C THR A 136 34.59 -26.92 57.06
N GLY A 137 34.25 -27.91 57.91
CA GLY A 137 35.19 -28.63 58.74
C GLY A 137 35.86 -29.80 58.01
N THR A 138 36.78 -30.49 58.69
CA THR A 138 37.58 -31.57 58.12
C THR A 138 36.83 -32.91 57.99
N THR A 139 35.75 -33.09 58.75
CA THR A 139 34.99 -34.36 58.82
C THR A 139 33.49 -34.12 58.93
N ILE A 140 32.72 -35.02 58.34
CA ILE A 140 31.30 -35.23 58.66
C ILE A 140 31.22 -36.61 59.30
N THR A 141 30.77 -36.69 60.54
CA THR A 141 30.59 -37.96 61.25
C THR A 141 29.12 -38.32 61.25
N PHE A 142 28.80 -39.53 60.79
CA PHE A 142 27.48 -40.14 60.95
C PHE A 142 27.62 -41.28 61.95
N ASP A 143 27.01 -41.15 63.12
CA ASP A 143 27.09 -42.14 64.21
C ASP A 143 26.00 -43.23 64.14
N ASP A 144 25.30 -43.32 63.02
CA ASP A 144 24.25 -44.32 62.74
C ASP A 144 24.36 -44.81 61.28
N ASN A 145 23.46 -45.70 60.88
CA ASN A 145 23.37 -46.26 59.55
C ASN A 145 23.18 -45.18 58.49
N VAL A 146 24.06 -45.18 57.49
CA VAL A 146 23.92 -44.32 56.31
C VAL A 146 23.19 -45.11 55.22
N THR A 147 21.95 -44.72 54.90
CA THR A 147 21.19 -45.27 53.76
C THR A 147 21.28 -44.32 52.57
N ILE A 148 21.76 -44.79 51.43
CA ILE A 148 21.90 -44.00 50.19
C ILE A 148 20.98 -44.59 49.13
N THR A 149 19.96 -43.85 48.70
CA THR A 149 19.02 -44.27 47.65
C THR A 149 19.52 -43.93 46.23
N GLY A 150 20.51 -43.04 46.12
CA GLY A 150 21.17 -42.65 44.88
C GLY A 150 22.62 -43.14 44.82
N THR A 151 23.54 -42.23 44.50
CA THR A 151 24.97 -42.52 44.34
C THR A 151 25.79 -41.91 45.48
N LEU A 152 26.86 -42.61 45.90
CA LEU A 152 27.94 -42.04 46.70
C LEU A 152 29.09 -41.63 45.76
N THR A 153 29.41 -40.33 45.70
CA THR A 153 30.44 -39.79 44.80
C THR A 153 31.50 -39.03 45.59
N SER A 154 32.78 -39.31 45.36
CA SER A 154 33.91 -38.49 45.85
C SER A 154 34.58 -37.79 44.68
N SER A 155 34.56 -36.46 44.67
CA SER A 155 35.19 -35.61 43.65
C SER A 155 36.49 -34.92 44.11
N GLN A 156 36.90 -35.17 45.36
CA GLN A 156 38.11 -34.57 45.94
C GLN A 156 39.39 -35.13 45.29
N ALA A 157 40.39 -34.28 45.12
CA ALA A 157 41.73 -34.70 44.69
C ALA A 157 42.41 -35.52 45.80
N GLY A 158 42.71 -36.79 45.52
CA GLY A 158 43.29 -37.73 46.49
C GLY A 158 42.76 -39.16 46.30
N ALA A 159 43.17 -40.08 47.17
CA ALA A 159 42.64 -41.46 47.20
C ALA A 159 41.55 -41.55 48.29
N PRO A 160 40.25 -41.46 47.96
CA PRO A 160 39.21 -41.71 48.95
C PRO A 160 39.37 -43.12 49.51
N VAL A 161 39.34 -43.24 50.83
CA VAL A 161 39.55 -44.53 51.51
C VAL A 161 38.26 -44.93 52.22
N LEU A 162 37.74 -46.10 51.87
CA LEU A 162 36.75 -46.79 52.70
C LEU A 162 37.50 -47.79 53.58
N THR A 163 37.41 -47.64 54.89
CA THR A 163 38.09 -48.53 55.85
C THR A 163 37.07 -49.20 56.78
N SER A 164 37.38 -50.43 57.18
CA SER A 164 36.67 -51.17 58.22
C SER A 164 37.69 -51.94 59.03
N ALA A 165 37.49 -52.04 60.34
CA ALA A 165 38.36 -52.84 61.21
C ALA A 165 38.15 -54.36 61.03
N SER A 166 37.06 -54.77 60.37
CA SER A 166 36.70 -56.17 60.17
C SER A 166 36.58 -56.52 58.68
N SER A 167 35.50 -56.12 58.03
CA SER A 167 35.26 -56.37 56.62
C SER A 167 34.43 -55.25 55.98
N ILE A 168 34.56 -55.16 54.66
CA ILE A 168 33.69 -54.34 53.81
C ILE A 168 32.89 -55.32 52.95
N SER A 169 31.56 -55.28 53.05
CA SER A 169 30.67 -56.12 52.24
C SER A 169 30.14 -55.31 51.05
N LEU A 170 30.38 -55.79 49.83
CA LEU A 170 29.84 -55.22 48.60
C LEU A 170 28.80 -56.19 48.02
N GLN A 171 27.54 -56.00 48.41
CA GLN A 171 26.45 -56.88 48.00
C GLN A 171 25.55 -56.17 46.98
N ALA A 172 25.33 -56.81 45.84
CA ALA A 172 24.37 -56.41 44.84
C ALA A 172 23.56 -57.63 44.40
N THR A 173 22.27 -57.45 44.09
CA THR A 173 21.40 -58.54 43.63
C THR A 173 21.82 -59.08 42.26
N THR A 174 22.49 -58.26 41.45
CA THR A 174 22.87 -58.61 40.07
C THR A 174 24.37 -58.57 39.83
N LYS A 175 25.04 -57.43 40.06
CA LYS A 175 26.45 -57.25 39.70
C LYS A 175 27.14 -56.16 40.50
N THR A 176 28.39 -56.43 40.89
CA THR A 176 29.37 -55.43 41.35
C THR A 176 30.25 -55.05 40.15
N ILE A 177 30.36 -53.76 39.82
CA ILE A 177 31.07 -53.27 38.62
C ILE A 177 32.20 -52.31 39.04
N ILE A 178 33.38 -52.49 38.44
CA ILE A 178 34.48 -51.50 38.42
C ILE A 178 34.69 -51.14 36.95
N SER A 179 34.22 -49.97 36.54
CA SER A 179 33.99 -49.66 35.12
C SER A 179 35.10 -48.87 34.43
N ASN A 180 36.04 -48.27 35.15
CA ASN A 180 36.94 -47.24 34.59
C ASN A 180 38.39 -47.29 35.09
N THR A 181 38.74 -48.20 36.00
CA THR A 181 40.08 -48.31 36.58
C THR A 181 40.39 -49.78 36.88
N PRO A 182 41.67 -50.20 36.87
CA PRO A 182 42.03 -51.51 37.37
C PRO A 182 41.62 -51.71 38.84
N LEU A 183 41.17 -52.92 39.18
CA LEU A 183 41.08 -53.35 40.57
C LEU A 183 42.47 -53.81 41.03
N GLN A 184 43.08 -53.07 41.95
CA GLN A 184 44.28 -53.54 42.64
C GLN A 184 43.85 -54.39 43.84
N LEU A 185 44.23 -55.67 43.82
CA LEU A 185 44.11 -56.55 44.98
C LEU A 185 45.35 -56.40 45.87
N HIS A 186 45.21 -56.71 47.16
CA HIS A 186 46.34 -56.62 48.07
C HIS A 186 47.47 -57.57 47.63
N SER A 187 48.69 -57.06 47.71
CA SER A 187 49.89 -57.75 47.25
C SER A 187 50.58 -58.42 48.42
N PHE A 188 50.75 -59.74 48.35
CA PHE A 188 51.42 -60.52 49.38
C PHE A 188 52.62 -61.26 48.80
N THR A 189 53.68 -61.42 49.58
CA THR A 189 54.65 -62.50 49.32
C THR A 189 54.02 -63.86 49.56
N THR A 190 54.57 -64.93 49.00
CA THR A 190 54.08 -66.30 49.26
C THR A 190 53.97 -66.59 50.76
N THR A 191 54.95 -66.20 51.58
CA THR A 191 54.94 -66.39 53.03
C THR A 191 53.83 -65.61 53.74
N GLN A 192 53.58 -64.35 53.35
CA GLN A 192 52.50 -63.56 53.95
C GLN A 192 51.12 -64.08 53.55
N ARG A 193 50.98 -64.51 52.30
CA ARG A 193 49.77 -65.09 51.74
C ARG A 193 49.41 -66.40 52.44
N ASP A 194 50.39 -67.25 52.75
CA ASP A 194 50.19 -68.52 53.45
C ASP A 194 49.83 -68.32 54.94
N ALA A 195 50.08 -67.12 55.50
CA ALA A 195 49.69 -66.74 56.86
C ALA A 195 48.28 -66.14 56.95
N LEU A 196 47.59 -65.93 55.81
CA LEU A 196 46.22 -65.43 55.79
C LEU A 196 45.23 -66.51 56.27
N SER A 197 44.21 -66.09 57.02
CA SER A 197 43.07 -66.94 57.37
C SER A 197 42.07 -66.97 56.22
N SER A 198 42.44 -67.61 55.10
CA SER A 198 41.70 -67.55 53.84
C SER A 198 40.49 -68.47 53.72
N ALA A 199 39.54 -68.08 52.87
CA ALA A 199 38.34 -68.83 52.52
C ALA A 199 38.23 -69.04 51.00
N ASN A 200 37.46 -70.04 50.59
CA ASN A 200 37.24 -70.31 49.15
C ASN A 200 36.63 -69.07 48.47
N GLY A 201 37.26 -68.63 47.38
CA GLY A 201 36.89 -67.43 46.64
C GLY A 201 37.77 -66.22 46.91
N ASP A 202 38.69 -66.27 47.88
CA ASP A 202 39.68 -65.20 48.08
C ASP A 202 40.57 -65.04 46.85
N ILE A 203 40.84 -63.80 46.45
CA ILE A 203 41.75 -63.49 45.35
C ILE A 203 42.78 -62.47 45.82
N ILE A 204 44.05 -62.74 45.54
CA ILE A 204 45.18 -61.87 45.85
C ILE A 204 46.11 -61.73 44.65
N TYR A 205 47.02 -60.76 44.71
CA TYR A 205 48.21 -60.76 43.86
C TYR A 205 49.40 -61.27 44.66
N ASN A 206 50.07 -62.31 44.17
CA ASN A 206 51.29 -62.81 44.81
C ASN A 206 52.51 -62.22 44.11
N ASN A 207 53.26 -61.38 44.82
CA ASN A 207 54.42 -60.71 44.27
C ASN A 207 55.70 -61.57 44.26
N THR A 208 55.72 -62.71 44.94
CA THR A 208 56.80 -63.69 44.82
C THR A 208 56.67 -64.47 43.51
N THR A 209 55.44 -64.76 43.08
CA THR A 209 55.17 -65.54 41.85
C THR A 209 54.63 -64.70 40.69
N HIS A 210 54.55 -63.38 40.88
CA HIS A 210 54.09 -62.37 39.90
C HIS A 210 52.74 -62.70 39.23
N GLY A 211 51.75 -63.15 39.99
CA GLY A 211 50.47 -63.56 39.42
C GLY A 211 49.28 -63.45 40.36
N PHE A 212 48.09 -63.34 39.77
CA PHE A 212 46.83 -63.43 40.51
C PHE A 212 46.57 -64.87 40.93
N GLN A 213 46.25 -65.05 42.21
CA GLN A 213 45.96 -66.35 42.78
C GLN A 213 44.63 -66.33 43.51
N GLY A 214 43.87 -67.41 43.34
CA GLY A 214 42.60 -67.67 44.01
C GLY A 214 42.74 -68.80 45.03
N PHE A 215 42.13 -68.65 46.20
CA PHE A 215 42.00 -69.73 47.17
C PHE A 215 40.77 -70.57 46.82
N ILE A 216 40.97 -71.81 46.38
CA ILE A 216 39.92 -72.69 45.87
C ILE A 216 40.16 -74.08 46.47
N ASN A 217 39.10 -74.70 47.00
CA ASN A 217 39.12 -76.02 47.64
C ASN A 217 40.20 -76.17 48.73
N GLY A 218 40.41 -75.13 49.54
CA GLY A 218 41.34 -75.18 50.66
C GLY A 218 42.82 -74.94 50.31
N SER A 219 43.15 -74.51 49.09
CA SER A 219 44.51 -74.20 48.66
C SER A 219 44.57 -73.03 47.66
N TRP A 220 45.73 -72.41 47.51
CA TRP A 220 45.96 -71.32 46.56
C TRP A 220 46.38 -71.84 45.17
N GLY A 221 45.74 -71.36 44.10
CA GLY A 221 46.05 -71.65 42.70
C GLY A 221 46.07 -70.41 41.81
N SER A 222 46.65 -70.48 40.60
CA SER A 222 46.69 -69.35 39.64
C SER A 222 45.34 -69.16 38.93
N LEU A 223 44.91 -67.90 38.74
CA LEU A 223 43.66 -67.56 38.03
C LEU A 223 43.87 -67.08 36.58
N GLY A 224 45.12 -67.10 36.10
CA GLY A 224 45.46 -66.87 34.69
C GLY A 224 46.81 -67.47 34.34
N SER A 225 46.98 -67.90 33.09
CA SER A 225 48.29 -68.11 32.49
C SER A 225 48.92 -66.73 32.30
N SER A 226 50.05 -66.49 32.95
CA SER A 226 50.78 -65.22 32.87
C SER A 226 50.98 -64.79 31.42
N GLY A 227 50.53 -63.59 31.09
CA GLY A 227 50.73 -62.98 29.79
C GLY A 227 52.21 -62.95 29.40
N GLY A 228 52.49 -63.49 28.24
CA GLY A 228 53.74 -63.42 27.51
C GLY A 228 53.51 -64.16 26.21
N THR A 229 53.43 -63.44 25.09
CA THR A 229 53.41 -63.89 23.68
C THR A 229 53.70 -65.38 23.49
N GLY A 230 52.70 -66.22 23.76
CA GLY A 230 52.92 -67.63 24.00
C GLY A 230 51.75 -68.39 23.42
N ASN A 231 52.04 -69.09 22.32
CA ASN A 231 51.14 -69.98 21.61
C ASN A 231 50.21 -70.70 22.57
N ILE A 232 48.93 -70.77 22.22
CA ILE A 232 48.06 -71.82 22.75
C ILE A 232 48.55 -73.13 22.12
N SER A 233 49.44 -73.84 22.82
CA SER A 233 49.99 -75.11 22.34
C SER A 233 49.03 -76.24 22.70
N PHE A 234 48.23 -76.68 21.71
CA PHE A 234 47.51 -77.95 21.78
C PHE A 234 48.43 -79.05 21.28
N SER A 235 48.82 -79.99 22.14
CA SER A 235 49.60 -81.16 21.73
C SER A 235 48.70 -82.39 21.74
N GLY A 236 48.34 -82.87 20.55
CA GLY A 236 47.51 -84.08 20.39
C GLY A 236 45.99 -83.88 20.45
N ASP A 237 45.50 -82.65 20.57
CA ASP A 237 44.07 -82.33 20.65
C ASP A 237 43.51 -81.74 19.36
N THR A 238 42.20 -81.98 19.11
CA THR A 238 41.46 -81.43 17.96
C THR A 238 40.94 -80.03 18.28
N ILE A 239 41.23 -79.04 17.42
CA ILE A 239 40.54 -77.74 17.46
C ILE A 239 39.21 -77.92 16.73
N SER A 240 38.11 -77.97 17.49
CA SER A 240 36.76 -78.08 16.94
C SER A 240 35.89 -76.94 17.46
N SER A 241 35.14 -76.32 16.57
CA SER A 241 34.03 -75.43 16.92
C SER A 241 32.73 -76.20 16.69
N SER A 242 31.81 -76.14 17.64
CA SER A 242 30.44 -76.61 17.42
C SER A 242 29.60 -75.60 16.62
N GLY A 243 30.17 -74.44 16.29
CA GLY A 243 29.61 -73.43 15.39
C GLY A 243 30.23 -73.49 13.99
N THR A 244 29.70 -72.68 13.07
CA THR A 244 30.06 -72.71 11.64
C THR A 244 31.41 -72.06 11.30
N LEU A 245 32.11 -71.46 12.27
CA LEU A 245 33.31 -70.66 12.00
C LEU A 245 34.40 -70.86 13.07
N VAL A 246 35.65 -70.93 12.61
CA VAL A 246 36.89 -70.82 13.39
C VAL A 246 37.67 -69.66 12.76
N GLU A 247 37.81 -68.55 13.47
CA GLU A 247 38.62 -67.40 13.03
C GLU A 247 40.03 -67.47 13.60
N ILE A 248 41.03 -67.15 12.77
CA ILE A 248 42.44 -67.06 13.14
C ILE A 248 42.94 -65.74 12.55
N ASP A 249 43.14 -64.74 13.42
CA ASP A 249 43.50 -63.37 13.02
C ASP A 249 45.03 -63.15 12.86
N ASP A 250 45.82 -64.19 13.14
CA ASP A 250 47.27 -64.22 12.95
C ASP A 250 47.67 -65.13 11.78
N PRO A 251 48.89 -65.00 11.21
CA PRO A 251 49.37 -65.89 10.15
C PRO A 251 49.38 -67.36 10.60
N LEU A 252 48.52 -68.18 10.00
CA LEU A 252 48.53 -69.62 10.19
C LEU A 252 49.64 -70.26 9.34
N THR A 253 50.69 -70.77 9.98
CA THR A 253 51.70 -71.60 9.30
C THR A 253 51.33 -73.07 9.45
N VAL A 254 50.91 -73.73 8.36
CA VAL A 254 50.68 -75.19 8.32
C VAL A 254 51.86 -75.88 7.66
N ASN A 255 52.68 -76.55 8.46
CA ASN A 255 53.77 -77.39 7.96
C ASN A 255 53.23 -78.79 7.58
N GLY A 256 52.46 -78.88 6.49
CA GLY A 256 51.85 -80.12 6.01
C GLY A 256 50.83 -79.94 4.89
N GLU A 257 50.30 -81.04 4.36
CA GLU A 257 49.23 -81.03 3.35
C GLU A 257 47.92 -80.52 3.97
N VAL A 258 47.36 -79.45 3.40
CA VAL A 258 46.07 -78.88 3.81
C VAL A 258 44.98 -79.50 2.95
N ASN A 259 44.18 -80.40 3.55
CA ASN A 259 43.09 -81.07 2.85
C ASN A 259 41.76 -80.36 3.15
N LEU A 260 41.33 -79.46 2.24
CA LEU A 260 40.12 -78.66 2.39
C LEU A 260 38.96 -79.32 1.65
N GLY A 261 37.99 -79.87 2.39
CA GLY A 261 36.75 -80.39 1.82
C GLY A 261 35.91 -79.28 1.18
N ALA A 262 35.02 -79.67 0.26
CA ALA A 262 34.34 -78.85 -0.76
C ALA A 262 33.39 -77.71 -0.29
N ASN A 263 33.66 -77.03 0.82
CA ASN A 263 32.88 -75.88 1.27
C ASN A 263 33.73 -74.61 1.28
N ASN A 264 33.28 -73.64 0.48
CA ASN A 264 33.85 -72.33 0.19
C ASN A 264 34.42 -71.61 1.42
N ILE A 265 35.73 -71.39 1.42
CA ILE A 265 36.34 -70.28 2.14
C ILE A 265 36.46 -69.13 1.14
N ASN A 266 35.76 -68.03 1.40
CA ASN A 266 36.00 -66.74 0.75
C ASN A 266 37.33 -66.19 1.27
N ALA A 267 38.43 -66.69 0.72
CA ALA A 267 39.75 -66.17 1.04
C ALA A 267 39.97 -64.89 0.23
N GLN A 268 40.05 -63.75 0.92
CA GLN A 268 40.73 -62.58 0.39
C GLN A 268 42.21 -62.92 0.26
N PHE A 269 42.60 -63.44 -0.90
CA PHE A 269 44.00 -63.74 -1.21
C PHE A 269 44.73 -62.45 -1.57
N GLY A 270 45.66 -62.02 -0.70
CA GLY A 270 46.58 -60.94 -1.01
C GLY A 270 47.59 -61.34 -2.10
N ASN A 271 47.82 -60.41 -3.04
CA ASN A 271 48.87 -60.37 -4.08
C ASN A 271 49.27 -61.72 -4.71
N PHE A 272 48.63 -62.06 -5.83
CA PHE A 272 49.13 -63.08 -6.75
C PHE A 272 50.26 -62.49 -7.61
N SER A 273 51.50 -62.92 -7.39
CA SER A 273 52.63 -62.63 -8.28
C SER A 273 52.83 -63.82 -9.23
N GLY A 274 52.02 -63.89 -10.28
CA GLY A 274 52.08 -64.88 -11.35
C GLY A 274 50.84 -64.78 -12.25
N ASP A 275 50.92 -65.18 -13.52
CA ASP A 275 49.79 -65.11 -14.45
C ASP A 275 48.53 -65.73 -13.85
N VAL A 276 47.54 -64.88 -13.55
CA VAL A 276 46.20 -65.32 -13.17
C VAL A 276 45.50 -65.79 -14.45
N SER A 277 45.77 -67.03 -14.85
CA SER A 277 44.88 -67.79 -15.75
C SER A 277 43.75 -68.43 -14.92
N ALA A 278 43.12 -67.64 -14.05
CA ALA A 278 41.82 -67.99 -13.50
C ALA A 278 40.80 -67.40 -14.47
N GLY A 279 40.49 -68.16 -15.52
CA GLY A 279 39.35 -67.84 -16.36
C GLY A 279 38.11 -67.78 -15.47
N VAL A 280 37.66 -66.57 -15.14
CA VAL A 280 36.23 -66.35 -14.95
C VAL A 280 35.63 -66.83 -16.26
N GLY A 281 34.98 -68.00 -16.24
CA GLY A 281 34.36 -68.59 -17.42
C GLY A 281 33.43 -67.57 -18.09
N SER A 282 32.92 -67.88 -19.28
CA SER A 282 32.14 -67.00 -20.18
C SER A 282 30.89 -66.28 -19.58
N SER A 283 30.71 -66.27 -18.26
CA SER A 283 29.63 -65.62 -17.51
C SER A 283 30.07 -64.99 -16.18
N GLY A 284 31.38 -64.96 -15.86
CA GLY A 284 31.87 -64.42 -14.58
C GLY A 284 32.02 -62.89 -14.59
N SER A 285 31.29 -62.19 -13.71
CA SER A 285 31.42 -60.75 -13.48
C SER A 285 32.32 -60.48 -12.28
N LEU A 286 33.30 -59.59 -12.43
CA LEU A 286 34.12 -59.09 -11.31
C LEU A 286 33.42 -57.88 -10.70
N ILE A 287 32.72 -58.09 -9.57
CA ILE A 287 31.93 -57.06 -8.89
C ILE A 287 32.65 -56.69 -7.59
N GLY A 288 32.99 -55.41 -7.43
CA GLY A 288 33.55 -54.85 -6.20
C GLY A 288 33.57 -53.31 -6.25
N ASP A 289 33.57 -52.67 -5.09
CA ASP A 289 33.56 -51.19 -4.98
C ASP A 289 34.79 -50.55 -5.65
N ASP A 290 35.93 -51.27 -5.65
CA ASP A 290 37.17 -50.91 -6.34
C ASP A 290 37.68 -52.12 -7.14
N VAL A 291 37.71 -52.01 -8.47
CA VAL A 291 38.40 -52.98 -9.34
C VAL A 291 39.71 -52.36 -9.82
N ARG A 292 40.85 -52.81 -9.26
CA ARG A 292 42.19 -52.32 -9.64
C ARG A 292 42.89 -53.35 -10.54
N LEU A 293 43.02 -53.02 -11.83
CA LEU A 293 43.78 -53.84 -12.80
C LEU A 293 45.20 -53.26 -12.96
N ASN A 294 46.17 -53.83 -12.27
CA ASN A 294 47.58 -53.45 -12.43
C ASN A 294 48.20 -54.25 -13.58
N VAL A 295 48.02 -53.76 -14.81
CA VAL A 295 48.54 -54.39 -16.03
C VAL A 295 49.75 -53.63 -16.56
N ASN A 296 50.88 -54.31 -16.77
CA ASN A 296 52.06 -53.74 -17.44
C ASN A 296 51.88 -53.85 -18.97
N GLY A 297 50.89 -53.13 -19.53
CA GLY A 297 50.53 -53.23 -20.94
C GLY A 297 49.14 -52.70 -21.27
N SER A 298 48.27 -53.55 -21.82
CA SER A 298 46.92 -53.18 -22.25
C SER A 298 45.89 -54.18 -21.77
N VAL A 299 44.65 -53.73 -21.62
CA VAL A 299 43.52 -54.61 -21.35
C VAL A 299 42.95 -55.06 -22.69
N TYR A 300 42.80 -56.37 -22.87
CA TYR A 300 42.26 -56.97 -24.10
C TYR A 300 40.86 -57.51 -23.84
N PHE A 301 39.91 -57.14 -24.70
CA PHE A 301 38.58 -57.71 -24.73
C PHE A 301 38.42 -58.53 -26.01
N GLU A 302 38.03 -59.78 -25.83
CA GLU A 302 37.55 -60.61 -26.94
C GLU A 302 36.14 -60.19 -27.34
N GLY A 303 35.84 -60.29 -28.64
CA GLY A 303 34.46 -60.17 -29.10
C GLY A 303 33.62 -61.40 -28.71
N THR A 304 32.40 -61.50 -29.24
CA THR A 304 31.52 -62.69 -29.06
C THR A 304 32.06 -63.96 -29.71
N GLN A 305 33.16 -63.87 -30.46
CA GLN A 305 33.85 -64.97 -31.11
C GLN A 305 35.33 -64.94 -30.73
N THR A 306 35.86 -66.06 -30.25
CA THR A 306 37.29 -66.23 -30.02
C THR A 306 38.02 -66.30 -31.36
N ASN A 307 38.78 -65.26 -31.71
CA ASN A 307 39.57 -65.19 -32.94
C ASN A 307 40.85 -64.39 -32.69
N ALA A 308 41.61 -64.05 -33.75
CA ALA A 308 42.87 -63.33 -33.60
C ALA A 308 42.71 -61.79 -33.44
N PHE A 309 41.49 -61.28 -33.47
CA PHE A 309 41.16 -59.85 -33.37
C PHE A 309 40.67 -59.52 -31.97
N GLN A 310 41.33 -58.56 -31.32
CA GLN A 310 41.05 -58.15 -29.95
C GLN A 310 40.81 -56.64 -29.89
N ILE A 311 39.92 -56.23 -28.98
CA ILE A 311 39.78 -54.81 -28.62
C ILE A 311 40.79 -54.52 -27.52
N GLN A 312 41.70 -53.58 -27.79
CA GLN A 312 42.78 -53.24 -26.87
C GLN A 312 42.52 -51.86 -26.25
N LEU A 313 42.36 -51.80 -24.92
CA LEU A 313 42.48 -50.58 -24.14
C LEU A 313 43.94 -50.39 -23.74
N GLN A 314 44.65 -49.56 -24.51
CA GLN A 314 46.07 -49.25 -24.29
C GLN A 314 46.23 -47.88 -23.62
N ALA A 315 46.89 -47.85 -22.47
CA ALA A 315 47.38 -46.61 -21.90
C ALA A 315 48.70 -46.23 -22.61
N ILE A 316 48.77 -45.01 -23.14
CA ILE A 316 50.05 -44.39 -23.50
C ILE A 316 50.62 -43.77 -22.22
N ASN A 317 51.95 -43.80 -22.04
CA ASN A 317 52.62 -43.21 -20.88
C ASN A 317 52.09 -41.79 -20.61
N PRO A 318 51.31 -41.60 -19.54
CA PRO A 318 50.67 -40.33 -19.31
C PRO A 318 51.66 -39.37 -18.62
N THR A 319 51.63 -38.09 -18.96
CA THR A 319 52.50 -37.07 -18.33
C THR A 319 51.93 -36.49 -17.02
N ALA A 320 50.71 -36.92 -16.66
CA ALA A 320 50.02 -36.68 -15.39
C ALA A 320 48.84 -37.67 -15.30
N ASP A 321 48.11 -37.73 -14.20
CA ASP A 321 46.96 -38.62 -14.07
C ASP A 321 45.93 -38.38 -15.18
N ARG A 322 45.35 -39.46 -15.71
CA ARG A 322 44.29 -39.43 -16.73
C ARG A 322 43.12 -40.26 -16.20
N ILE A 323 41.97 -39.62 -16.06
CA ILE A 323 40.74 -40.24 -15.58
C ILE A 323 39.78 -40.33 -16.77
N ILE A 324 39.25 -41.53 -17.04
CA ILE A 324 38.14 -41.74 -17.98
C ILE A 324 36.87 -41.91 -17.14
N ASN A 325 35.98 -40.92 -17.17
CA ASN A 325 34.70 -41.00 -16.48
C ASN A 325 33.64 -41.57 -17.44
N LEU A 326 32.97 -42.65 -17.04
CA LEU A 326 31.75 -43.12 -17.70
C LEU A 326 30.53 -42.42 -17.07
N PRO A 327 29.55 -41.98 -17.86
CA PRO A 327 28.33 -41.37 -17.31
C PRO A 327 27.49 -42.43 -16.57
N ASP A 328 26.69 -41.99 -15.60
CA ASP A 328 25.66 -42.82 -14.95
C ASP A 328 24.43 -42.98 -15.87
N ALA A 329 24.66 -43.55 -17.04
CA ALA A 329 23.63 -43.85 -18.04
C ALA A 329 24.11 -45.00 -18.95
N ALA A 330 23.22 -45.92 -19.30
CA ALA A 330 23.51 -46.95 -20.29
C ALA A 330 23.72 -46.33 -21.67
N GLY A 331 24.70 -46.81 -22.43
CA GLY A 331 24.97 -46.29 -23.78
C GLY A 331 26.25 -46.86 -24.40
N THR A 332 26.54 -46.42 -25.63
CA THR A 332 27.78 -46.74 -26.35
C THR A 332 28.86 -45.72 -25.99
N VAL A 333 30.09 -46.16 -25.73
CA VAL A 333 31.25 -45.26 -25.62
C VAL A 333 31.67 -44.83 -27.03
N LEU A 334 31.51 -43.54 -27.36
CA LEU A 334 31.94 -43.01 -28.66
C LEU A 334 33.45 -42.75 -28.68
N LEU A 335 34.11 -43.23 -29.73
CA LEU A 335 35.52 -42.95 -30.06
C LEU A 335 35.59 -41.80 -31.07
N ASP A 336 36.62 -40.94 -30.97
CA ASP A 336 36.72 -39.67 -31.72
C ASP A 336 36.55 -39.82 -33.25
N GLY A 337 36.97 -40.96 -33.82
CA GLY A 337 36.98 -41.22 -35.25
C GLY A 337 35.60 -41.33 -35.90
N THR A 338 34.53 -41.42 -35.10
CA THR A 338 33.14 -41.43 -35.58
C THR A 338 32.33 -40.25 -35.08
N LEU A 339 32.95 -39.32 -34.33
CA LEU A 339 32.23 -38.23 -33.68
C LEU A 339 31.57 -37.32 -34.72
N ASN A 340 32.30 -36.92 -35.76
CA ASN A 340 31.74 -36.12 -36.85
C ASN A 340 30.67 -36.89 -37.63
N SER A 341 30.89 -38.17 -37.98
CA SER A 341 29.88 -38.94 -38.72
C SER A 341 28.62 -39.24 -37.89
N SER A 342 28.76 -39.37 -36.57
CA SER A 342 27.62 -39.58 -35.66
C SER A 342 26.83 -38.29 -35.44
N ILE A 343 27.52 -37.16 -35.30
CA ILE A 343 26.91 -35.82 -35.27
C ILE A 343 26.21 -35.53 -36.61
N ASP A 344 26.86 -35.80 -37.74
CA ASP A 344 26.32 -35.60 -39.08
C ASP A 344 25.13 -36.53 -39.39
N SER A 345 25.04 -37.69 -38.73
CA SER A 345 23.88 -38.58 -38.83
C SER A 345 22.70 -38.13 -37.96
N HIS A 346 22.92 -37.28 -36.96
CA HIS A 346 21.87 -36.65 -36.15
C HIS A 346 21.36 -35.34 -36.78
N LEU A 347 22.22 -34.67 -37.56
CA LEU A 347 21.85 -33.45 -38.26
C LEU A 347 21.27 -33.81 -39.63
N ASN A 348 20.03 -33.42 -39.90
CA ASN A 348 19.27 -33.77 -41.10
C ASN A 348 19.87 -33.31 -42.46
N GLN A 349 21.10 -32.77 -42.48
CA GLN A 349 21.80 -32.34 -43.70
C GLN A 349 23.32 -32.21 -43.47
N SER A 350 24.12 -32.73 -44.40
CA SER A 350 25.57 -32.52 -44.46
C SER A 350 25.92 -31.30 -45.34
N ASN A 351 26.80 -30.40 -44.86
CA ASN A 351 27.34 -29.19 -45.54
C ASN A 351 26.39 -27.98 -45.68
N PRO A 352 25.92 -27.35 -44.58
CA PRO A 352 25.26 -26.04 -44.67
C PRO A 352 26.23 -24.98 -45.23
N THR A 353 25.77 -24.19 -46.19
CA THR A 353 26.50 -23.02 -46.69
C THR A 353 26.33 -21.82 -45.73
N SER A 354 27.11 -20.75 -45.95
CA SER A 354 26.96 -19.51 -45.18
C SER A 354 25.50 -19.03 -45.20
N GLY A 355 24.94 -18.74 -44.02
CA GLY A 355 23.54 -18.30 -43.87
C GLY A 355 22.59 -19.31 -43.21
N TYR A 356 23.08 -20.44 -42.70
CA TYR A 356 22.29 -21.40 -41.91
C TYR A 356 22.73 -21.41 -40.44
N VAL A 357 21.79 -21.62 -39.52
CA VAL A 357 22.01 -21.79 -38.07
C VAL A 357 21.40 -23.09 -37.59
N LEU A 358 22.01 -23.71 -36.58
CA LEU A 358 21.47 -24.88 -35.91
C LEU A 358 20.31 -24.43 -35.00
N SER A 359 19.09 -24.88 -35.27
CA SER A 359 17.91 -24.55 -34.48
C SER A 359 17.16 -25.83 -34.09
N TRP A 360 16.59 -25.84 -32.89
CA TRP A 360 15.77 -26.95 -32.39
C TRP A 360 14.38 -26.88 -33.01
N ASN A 361 14.00 -27.88 -33.80
CA ASN A 361 12.71 -27.88 -34.54
C ASN A 361 11.54 -28.50 -33.76
N GLY A 362 11.75 -28.84 -32.48
CA GLY A 362 10.76 -29.49 -31.63
C GLY A 362 11.03 -30.98 -31.39
N SER A 363 11.81 -31.63 -32.26
CA SER A 363 12.21 -33.04 -32.10
C SER A 363 13.71 -33.29 -32.23
N ASP A 364 14.44 -32.44 -32.98
CA ASP A 364 15.90 -32.54 -33.15
C ASP A 364 16.54 -31.19 -33.50
N TYR A 365 17.87 -31.13 -33.47
CA TYR A 365 18.64 -30.02 -34.03
C TYR A 365 18.71 -30.12 -35.56
N ALA A 366 18.21 -29.09 -36.24
CA ALA A 366 18.24 -29.01 -37.70
C ALA A 366 18.89 -27.69 -38.15
N TRP A 367 19.59 -27.73 -39.29
CA TRP A 367 20.04 -26.51 -39.96
C TRP A 367 18.82 -25.78 -40.53
N THR A 368 18.63 -24.53 -40.12
CA THR A 368 17.57 -23.64 -40.63
C THR A 368 18.23 -22.40 -41.23
N ALA A 369 17.58 -21.76 -42.20
CA ALA A 369 18.07 -20.48 -42.72
C ALA A 369 18.09 -19.45 -41.58
N ASN A 370 19.25 -18.83 -41.38
CA ASN A 370 19.49 -17.78 -40.40
C ASN A 370 18.67 -16.54 -40.78
N GLY A 371 17.51 -16.37 -40.12
CA GLY A 371 16.54 -15.32 -40.44
C GLY A 371 15.07 -15.73 -40.37
N THR A 372 14.75 -16.98 -40.04
CA THR A 372 13.35 -17.46 -39.94
C THR A 372 12.81 -17.53 -38.51
N GLY A 373 13.55 -17.05 -37.50
CA GLY A 373 13.09 -17.01 -36.12
C GLY A 373 12.24 -15.77 -35.84
N SER A 374 10.91 -15.90 -35.96
CA SER A 374 9.80 -15.09 -35.37
C SER A 374 9.94 -13.58 -35.08
N GLY A 375 10.97 -12.90 -35.55
CA GLY A 375 11.18 -11.46 -35.48
C GLY A 375 11.58 -10.99 -36.86
N LEU A 376 10.89 -9.95 -37.35
CA LEU A 376 11.15 -9.32 -38.64
C LEU A 376 12.63 -8.91 -38.70
N GLY A 377 13.43 -9.58 -39.53
CA GLY A 377 14.83 -9.21 -39.76
C GLY A 377 14.94 -7.83 -40.42
N ASP A 378 13.99 -7.52 -41.29
CA ASP A 378 13.72 -6.21 -41.85
C ASP A 378 12.20 -6.10 -42.12
N VAL A 379 11.60 -4.96 -41.80
CA VAL A 379 10.18 -4.69 -42.14
C VAL A 379 10.05 -4.52 -43.66
N VAL A 380 11.11 -4.10 -44.35
CA VAL A 380 11.14 -3.93 -45.81
C VAL A 380 10.91 -5.25 -46.55
N ASP A 381 11.35 -6.37 -45.98
CA ASP A 381 11.16 -7.70 -46.57
C ASP A 381 9.78 -8.32 -46.26
N ASP A 382 9.03 -7.73 -45.32
CA ASP A 382 7.64 -8.13 -45.07
C ASP A 382 6.73 -7.49 -46.13
N THR A 383 6.32 -8.30 -47.10
CA THR A 383 5.40 -7.88 -48.16
C THR A 383 3.93 -7.76 -47.72
N THR A 384 3.62 -8.12 -46.46
CA THR A 384 2.28 -8.03 -45.85
C THR A 384 2.31 -7.53 -44.40
N PRO A 385 3.01 -6.42 -44.08
CA PRO A 385 3.27 -6.06 -42.71
C PRO A 385 1.96 -5.65 -42.01
N GLN A 386 1.56 -6.44 -41.01
CA GLN A 386 0.50 -6.08 -40.07
C GLN A 386 1.10 -5.89 -38.68
N LEU A 387 0.79 -4.76 -38.03
CA LEU A 387 1.32 -4.45 -36.71
C LEU A 387 0.61 -5.19 -35.56
N GLY A 388 -0.51 -5.86 -35.85
CA GLY A 388 -1.29 -6.61 -34.86
C GLY A 388 -1.86 -5.77 -33.70
N GLY A 389 -1.76 -4.43 -33.78
CA GLY A 389 -2.09 -3.47 -32.74
C GLY A 389 -1.78 -2.04 -33.16
N ASN A 390 -1.70 -1.11 -32.20
CA ASN A 390 -1.38 0.30 -32.45
C ASN A 390 0.09 0.49 -32.85
N LEU A 391 0.37 1.38 -33.81
CA LEU A 391 1.73 1.84 -34.11
C LEU A 391 2.16 2.87 -33.06
N ASP A 392 3.00 2.45 -32.09
CA ASP A 392 3.69 3.39 -31.20
C ASP A 392 4.96 3.91 -31.89
N VAL A 393 5.01 5.22 -32.15
CA VAL A 393 6.14 5.88 -32.82
C VAL A 393 7.25 6.29 -31.86
N ASN A 394 7.09 6.13 -30.54
CA ASN A 394 8.08 6.42 -29.49
C ASN A 394 8.85 7.75 -29.68
N GLY A 395 8.11 8.82 -29.96
CA GLY A 395 8.67 10.16 -30.19
C GLY A 395 9.41 10.33 -31.52
N LYS A 396 9.25 9.41 -32.47
CA LYS A 396 9.76 9.51 -33.85
C LYS A 396 8.66 9.94 -34.82
N ASN A 397 9.10 10.46 -35.97
CA ASN A 397 8.20 10.84 -37.06
C ASN A 397 7.91 9.64 -37.96
N ILE A 398 6.69 9.59 -38.50
CA ILE A 398 6.37 8.78 -39.67
C ILE A 398 6.58 9.68 -40.88
N THR A 399 7.49 9.31 -41.77
CA THR A 399 7.82 10.06 -42.98
C THR A 399 7.28 9.31 -44.19
N PHE A 400 6.45 9.98 -45.00
CA PHE A 400 6.05 9.53 -46.34
C PHE A 400 6.78 10.39 -47.38
N GLY A 401 7.12 9.80 -48.53
CA GLY A 401 7.62 10.57 -49.68
C GLY A 401 6.52 11.40 -50.36
N ASP A 402 6.83 11.92 -51.54
CA ASP A 402 5.82 12.58 -52.37
C ASP A 402 5.06 11.55 -53.19
N SER A 403 3.73 11.59 -53.11
CA SER A 403 2.89 10.64 -53.83
C SER A 403 2.91 10.91 -55.33
N ALA A 404 3.50 9.98 -56.09
CA ALA A 404 3.52 10.03 -57.56
C ALA A 404 2.31 9.34 -58.21
N SER A 405 1.55 8.54 -57.46
CA SER A 405 0.41 7.76 -57.96
C SER A 405 -0.62 7.47 -56.87
N ALA A 406 -1.78 6.91 -57.22
CA ALA A 406 -2.92 6.72 -56.31
C ALA A 406 -2.64 5.83 -55.07
N SER A 407 -1.53 5.08 -55.04
CA SER A 407 -1.25 4.06 -54.01
C SER A 407 0.10 4.22 -53.32
N ASP A 408 0.91 5.20 -53.72
CA ASP A 408 2.30 5.35 -53.26
C ASP A 408 2.44 6.54 -52.30
N ASP A 409 3.24 6.39 -51.25
CA ASP A 409 3.51 7.42 -50.23
C ASP A 409 2.24 8.10 -49.64
N ARG A 410 1.25 7.28 -49.20
CA ARG A 410 -0.02 7.77 -48.62
C ARG A 410 -0.35 7.07 -47.31
N LEU A 411 -0.97 7.81 -46.39
CA LEU A 411 -1.75 7.22 -45.29
C LEU A 411 -3.19 7.02 -45.76
N VAL A 412 -3.70 5.79 -45.64
CA VAL A 412 -5.00 5.40 -46.18
C VAL A 412 -5.87 4.77 -45.10
N PHE A 413 -7.13 5.19 -45.01
CA PHE A 413 -8.15 4.62 -44.13
C PHE A 413 -9.32 4.07 -44.93
N GLY A 414 -9.90 2.96 -44.45
CA GLY A 414 -11.09 2.34 -45.04
C GLY A 414 -10.78 1.38 -46.20
N ALA A 415 -11.70 0.45 -46.45
CA ALA A 415 -11.59 -0.49 -47.56
C ALA A 415 -11.81 0.27 -48.88
N ASN A 416 -10.93 0.09 -49.87
CA ASN A 416 -10.94 0.85 -51.14
C ASN A 416 -10.49 2.32 -51.04
N THR A 417 -9.75 2.69 -49.99
CA THR A 417 -9.11 4.01 -49.87
C THR A 417 -10.09 5.18 -49.66
N ASP A 418 -11.07 4.97 -48.78
CA ASP A 418 -12.13 5.95 -48.47
C ASP A 418 -11.57 7.32 -48.10
N MET A 419 -10.61 7.36 -47.16
CA MET A 419 -9.84 8.56 -46.82
C MET A 419 -8.36 8.36 -47.12
N GLN A 420 -7.74 9.37 -47.69
CA GLN A 420 -6.30 9.40 -47.97
C GLN A 420 -5.68 10.70 -47.44
N ILE A 421 -4.48 10.63 -46.89
CA ILE A 421 -3.63 11.77 -46.54
C ILE A 421 -2.30 11.63 -47.26
N TYR A 422 -1.96 12.59 -48.12
CA TYR A 422 -0.74 12.55 -48.94
C TYR A 422 -0.30 13.94 -49.43
N HIS A 423 0.96 14.06 -49.81
CA HIS A 423 1.49 15.19 -50.58
C HIS A 423 1.60 14.80 -52.05
N ASP A 424 1.16 15.66 -52.97
CA ASP A 424 1.23 15.41 -54.42
C ASP A 424 2.38 16.21 -55.05
N ALA A 425 3.39 15.51 -55.60
CA ALA A 425 4.53 16.16 -56.24
C ALA A 425 4.15 16.94 -57.52
N GLY A 426 3.04 16.59 -58.16
CA GLY A 426 2.62 17.20 -59.43
C GLY A 426 2.14 18.64 -59.25
N ASP A 427 1.43 18.92 -58.15
CA ASP A 427 0.88 20.24 -57.86
C ASP A 427 1.43 20.89 -56.57
N GLY A 428 2.18 20.14 -55.75
CA GLY A 428 2.83 20.62 -54.54
C GLY A 428 1.87 20.82 -53.35
N TYR A 429 0.67 20.25 -53.41
CA TYR A 429 -0.33 20.39 -52.35
C TYR A 429 -0.42 19.15 -51.44
N ASN A 430 -0.79 19.40 -50.19
CA ASN A 430 -1.18 18.36 -49.24
C ASN A 430 -2.69 18.12 -49.33
N TYR A 431 -3.07 16.86 -49.42
CA TYR A 431 -4.45 16.43 -49.56
C TYR A 431 -4.89 15.65 -48.33
N ILE A 432 -6.06 16.02 -47.79
CA ILE A 432 -6.94 15.12 -47.03
C ILE A 432 -8.12 14.83 -47.95
N ARG A 433 -8.09 13.68 -48.63
CA ARG A 433 -9.04 13.34 -49.70
C ARG A 433 -10.04 12.29 -49.23
N GLN A 434 -11.33 12.60 -49.36
CA GLN A 434 -12.42 11.63 -49.24
C GLN A 434 -12.89 11.21 -50.62
N THR A 435 -12.91 9.91 -50.90
CA THR A 435 -13.41 9.35 -52.16
C THR A 435 -14.80 8.74 -52.02
N ALA A 436 -15.19 8.37 -50.79
CA ALA A 436 -16.50 7.87 -50.45
C ALA A 436 -17.01 8.51 -49.13
N GLN A 437 -18.31 8.81 -49.06
CA GLN A 437 -19.00 9.36 -47.86
C GLN A 437 -18.55 10.79 -47.46
N ARG A 438 -18.88 11.21 -46.22
CA ARG A 438 -18.64 12.56 -45.68
C ARG A 438 -17.55 12.52 -44.60
N LEU A 439 -16.67 13.53 -44.56
CA LEU A 439 -15.77 13.76 -43.43
C LEU A 439 -16.52 14.45 -42.29
N TYR A 440 -16.67 13.76 -41.17
CA TYR A 440 -17.19 14.34 -39.94
C TYR A 440 -16.04 14.75 -39.02
N PHE A 441 -16.14 15.95 -38.47
CA PHE A 441 -15.35 16.36 -37.32
C PHE A 441 -16.30 16.31 -36.12
N THR A 442 -16.06 15.40 -35.18
CA THR A 442 -16.84 15.26 -33.95
C THR A 442 -15.93 15.49 -32.76
N ASN A 443 -16.51 15.97 -31.65
CA ASN A 443 -15.83 16.01 -30.37
C ASN A 443 -16.59 15.07 -29.43
N ASP A 444 -15.90 14.09 -28.87
CA ASP A 444 -16.48 13.10 -27.96
C ASP A 444 -16.33 13.52 -26.47
N ASP A 445 -15.67 14.66 -26.20
CA ASP A 445 -15.46 15.20 -24.84
C ASP A 445 -16.64 16.06 -24.34
N ASP A 446 -16.80 16.00 -23.01
CA ASP A 446 -17.90 16.30 -22.11
C ASP A 446 -18.31 17.79 -21.96
N GLY A 447 -18.49 18.49 -23.09
CA GLY A 447 -19.65 19.38 -23.22
C GLY A 447 -19.45 20.89 -23.13
N LEU A 448 -18.33 21.46 -23.60
CA LEU A 448 -18.25 22.93 -23.75
C LEU A 448 -17.54 23.47 -25.01
N HIS A 449 -16.89 22.63 -25.82
CA HIS A 449 -16.22 23.05 -27.05
C HIS A 449 -16.62 22.12 -28.22
N GLY A 450 -17.26 22.67 -29.24
CA GLY A 450 -17.52 21.94 -30.49
C GLY A 450 -16.23 21.62 -31.25
N PRO A 451 -16.29 20.77 -32.29
CA PRO A 451 -15.15 20.56 -33.18
C PRO A 451 -14.79 21.89 -33.86
N TYR A 452 -13.57 22.38 -33.62
CA TYR A 452 -13.03 23.55 -34.32
C TYR A 452 -12.11 23.08 -35.45
N ILE A 453 -12.33 23.62 -36.65
CA ILE A 453 -11.32 23.59 -37.71
C ILE A 453 -10.56 24.90 -37.60
N ILE A 454 -9.30 24.84 -37.15
CA ILE A 454 -8.41 26.00 -37.04
C ILE A 454 -7.51 26.01 -38.26
N PHE A 455 -7.55 27.11 -39.02
CA PHE A 455 -6.58 27.39 -40.08
C PHE A 455 -5.54 28.37 -39.51
N ASP A 456 -4.36 27.87 -39.16
CA ASP A 456 -3.24 28.68 -38.66
C ASP A 456 -2.21 28.88 -39.78
N HIS A 457 -1.72 30.11 -39.96
CA HIS A 457 -0.67 30.44 -40.90
C HIS A 457 0.47 31.11 -40.15
N ASN A 458 1.49 30.32 -39.80
CA ASN A 458 2.67 30.81 -39.12
C ASN A 458 3.73 31.25 -40.15
N THR A 459 3.75 32.53 -40.51
CA THR A 459 4.83 33.11 -41.32
C THR A 459 5.83 33.87 -40.45
N THR A 460 7.10 33.81 -40.80
CA THR A 460 8.16 34.66 -40.22
C THR A 460 8.12 36.10 -40.72
N SER A 461 7.16 36.47 -41.59
CA SER A 461 7.04 37.79 -42.22
C SER A 461 5.58 38.28 -42.17
N PRO A 462 5.21 39.17 -41.22
CA PRO A 462 3.82 39.41 -40.83
C PRO A 462 3.09 40.48 -41.67
N THR A 463 3.58 40.87 -42.84
CA THR A 463 3.10 42.12 -43.47
C THR A 463 1.82 42.01 -44.29
N THR A 464 1.26 40.82 -44.49
CA THR A 464 -0.11 40.66 -45.00
C THR A 464 -0.59 39.23 -44.74
N ILE A 465 -1.49 39.06 -43.78
CA ILE A 465 -2.24 37.81 -43.65
C ILE A 465 -3.32 37.85 -44.73
N ASP A 466 -3.08 37.17 -45.84
CA ASP A 466 -4.05 37.05 -46.93
C ASP A 466 -5.13 36.04 -46.55
N PHE A 467 -6.16 36.48 -45.84
CA PHE A 467 -7.36 35.68 -45.57
C PHE A 467 -8.32 35.65 -46.77
N SER A 468 -7.90 36.09 -47.97
CA SER A 468 -8.82 36.18 -49.11
C SER A 468 -9.45 34.84 -49.51
N THR A 469 -8.93 33.69 -49.05
CA THR A 469 -9.63 32.39 -49.17
C THR A 469 -9.36 31.46 -47.97
N VAL A 470 -9.88 31.76 -46.78
CA VAL A 470 -9.81 30.81 -45.64
C VAL A 470 -10.65 29.56 -45.89
N LEU A 471 -11.80 29.69 -46.56
CA LEU A 471 -12.65 28.57 -46.92
C LEU A 471 -13.32 28.85 -48.26
N ALA A 472 -12.81 28.21 -49.32
CA ALA A 472 -13.39 28.26 -50.66
C ALA A 472 -14.14 26.94 -50.94
N PHE A 473 -15.44 27.04 -51.19
CA PHE A 473 -16.22 25.89 -51.64
C PHE A 473 -16.14 25.83 -53.16
N THR A 474 -15.22 25.02 -53.68
CA THR A 474 -15.07 24.79 -55.12
C THR A 474 -15.63 23.42 -55.49
N SER A 475 -16.31 23.33 -56.63
CA SER A 475 -16.74 22.07 -57.23
C SER A 475 -16.08 21.92 -58.59
N ARG A 476 -15.59 20.73 -58.94
CA ARG A 476 -15.25 20.42 -60.34
C ARG A 476 -16.48 19.88 -61.05
N ASP A 477 -16.74 20.39 -62.25
CA ASP A 477 -17.70 19.76 -63.15
C ASP A 477 -17.14 18.44 -63.73
N THR A 478 -17.98 17.68 -64.44
CA THR A 478 -17.60 16.40 -65.07
C THR A 478 -16.52 16.51 -66.14
N SER A 479 -16.17 17.73 -66.55
CA SER A 479 -15.10 18.07 -67.49
C SER A 479 -13.81 18.50 -66.79
N GLY A 480 -13.78 18.48 -65.44
CA GLY A 480 -12.60 18.80 -64.64
C GLY A 480 -12.38 20.29 -64.40
N GLY A 481 -13.28 21.17 -64.83
CA GLY A 481 -13.18 22.62 -64.63
C GLY A 481 -13.57 23.02 -63.20
N LEU A 482 -12.75 23.84 -62.54
CA LEU A 482 -13.01 24.36 -61.18
C LEU A 482 -14.06 25.49 -61.23
N GLN A 483 -15.14 25.36 -60.46
CA GLN A 483 -16.17 26.38 -60.26
C GLN A 483 -16.26 26.75 -58.78
N GLN A 484 -16.26 28.05 -58.44
CA GLN A 484 -16.44 28.51 -57.06
C GLN A 484 -17.94 28.63 -56.75
N THR A 485 -18.42 27.88 -55.76
CA THR A 485 -19.84 27.78 -55.38
C THR A 485 -20.21 28.59 -54.13
N GLY A 486 -19.21 29.02 -53.37
CA GLY A 486 -19.37 29.91 -52.21
C GLY A 486 -18.03 30.30 -51.60
N GLN A 487 -17.98 31.46 -50.94
CA GLN A 487 -16.80 31.98 -50.25
C GLN A 487 -17.25 32.58 -48.91
N ILE A 488 -16.53 32.25 -47.84
CA ILE A 488 -16.59 33.01 -46.58
C ILE A 488 -15.31 33.83 -46.51
N THR A 489 -15.43 35.12 -46.77
CA THR A 489 -14.31 36.07 -46.68
C THR A 489 -14.30 36.70 -45.30
N VAL A 490 -13.23 36.50 -44.54
CA VAL A 490 -13.01 37.22 -43.28
C VAL A 490 -12.21 38.47 -43.61
N SER A 491 -12.89 39.58 -43.88
CA SER A 491 -12.26 40.86 -44.16
C SER A 491 -12.14 41.67 -42.87
N HIS A 492 -10.93 41.73 -42.31
CA HIS A 492 -10.48 42.59 -41.21
C HIS A 492 -10.76 42.11 -39.76
N PRO A 493 -10.03 41.11 -39.24
CA PRO A 493 -9.93 40.92 -37.80
C PRO A 493 -8.92 41.94 -37.24
N GLU A 494 -9.34 43.18 -36.97
CA GLU A 494 -8.49 44.07 -36.16
C GLU A 494 -8.61 43.66 -34.68
N VAL A 495 -7.82 42.66 -34.27
CA VAL A 495 -7.64 42.32 -32.86
C VAL A 495 -6.40 43.06 -32.37
N THR A 496 -6.54 44.36 -32.11
CA THR A 496 -5.59 45.05 -31.24
C THR A 496 -6.02 44.83 -29.79
N ALA A 497 -5.05 44.48 -28.94
CA ALA A 497 -5.22 43.92 -27.60
C ALA A 497 -5.93 44.82 -26.54
N SER A 498 -6.71 45.83 -26.96
CA SER A 498 -7.28 46.81 -26.05
C SER A 498 -8.68 47.33 -26.41
N SER A 499 -9.40 46.79 -27.40
CA SER A 499 -10.81 47.16 -27.63
C SER A 499 -11.80 46.13 -27.06
N LEU A 500 -12.70 46.64 -26.23
CA LEU A 500 -13.77 45.93 -25.54
C LEU A 500 -14.77 45.29 -26.51
N LYS A 501 -15.24 44.10 -26.13
CA LYS A 501 -16.35 43.32 -26.73
C LYS A 501 -16.03 42.71 -28.09
N GLY A 502 -15.63 41.44 -28.06
CA GLY A 502 -15.57 40.54 -29.20
C GLY A 502 -16.95 40.33 -29.82
N MET A 503 -17.37 41.27 -30.64
CA MET A 503 -18.41 41.02 -31.64
C MET A 503 -17.71 40.47 -32.88
N MET A 504 -17.85 39.17 -33.12
CA MET A 504 -17.72 38.67 -34.49
C MET A 504 -18.80 39.35 -35.32
N ARG A 505 -18.39 40.25 -36.20
CA ARG A 505 -19.27 40.85 -37.18
C ARG A 505 -19.36 39.86 -38.34
N PHE A 506 -20.51 39.19 -38.47
CA PHE A 506 -20.85 38.46 -39.69
C PHE A 506 -21.28 39.49 -40.74
N ASP A 507 -20.31 40.13 -41.39
CA ASP A 507 -20.58 40.84 -42.63
C ASP A 507 -20.78 39.79 -43.72
N VAL A 508 -22.02 39.34 -43.90
CA VAL A 508 -22.43 38.65 -45.13
C VAL A 508 -22.31 39.68 -46.24
N THR A 509 -21.11 39.82 -46.79
CA THR A 509 -20.85 40.69 -47.94
C THR A 509 -21.24 39.91 -49.19
N GLY A 510 -22.54 39.68 -49.27
CA GLY A 510 -23.25 38.95 -50.30
C GLY A 510 -24.71 39.32 -50.13
N HIS A 511 -25.33 39.82 -51.19
CA HIS A 511 -26.72 40.23 -51.20
C HIS A 511 -27.60 39.12 -50.57
N VAL A 512 -28.19 39.34 -49.38
CA VAL A 512 -29.40 38.58 -48.97
C VAL A 512 -30.60 39.20 -49.69
N GLY A 513 -30.46 39.33 -51.01
CA GLY A 513 -31.48 39.76 -51.91
C GLY A 513 -31.54 38.71 -53.00
N SER A 514 -32.68 38.04 -53.09
CA SER A 514 -33.06 37.48 -54.38
C SER A 514 -33.05 38.64 -55.39
N THR A 515 -32.36 38.47 -56.52
CA THR A 515 -32.41 39.37 -57.67
C THR A 515 -33.82 39.52 -58.26
N SER A 516 -34.84 38.87 -57.67
CA SER A 516 -36.24 38.95 -58.07
C SER A 516 -37.25 39.25 -56.94
N GLY A 517 -36.84 39.82 -55.80
CA GLY A 517 -37.77 40.50 -54.88
C GLY A 517 -37.79 40.03 -53.43
N GLN A 518 -37.94 41.00 -52.54
CA GLN A 518 -38.14 40.94 -51.09
C GLN A 518 -37.21 39.99 -50.31
N GLY A 519 -36.10 40.54 -49.81
CA GLY A 519 -35.38 39.94 -48.68
C GLY A 519 -36.21 40.08 -47.41
N ILE A 520 -37.06 39.11 -47.12
CA ILE A 520 -37.81 39.02 -45.87
C ILE A 520 -36.89 38.35 -44.85
N LEU A 521 -36.46 39.11 -43.83
CA LEU A 521 -35.83 38.53 -42.64
C LEU A 521 -36.95 37.95 -41.75
N PHE A 522 -37.15 36.63 -41.81
CA PHE A 522 -38.07 35.94 -40.91
C PHE A 522 -37.42 35.84 -39.52
N LEU A 523 -37.85 36.70 -38.60
CA LEU A 523 -37.59 36.53 -37.18
C LEU A 523 -38.83 35.87 -36.56
N ASP A 524 -38.86 34.55 -36.51
CA ASP A 524 -39.89 33.80 -35.77
C ASP A 524 -39.60 33.92 -34.27
N GLY A 525 -40.07 35.02 -33.67
CA GLY A 525 -40.12 35.16 -32.23
C GLY A 525 -41.26 34.32 -31.69
N LYS A 526 -40.97 33.09 -31.26
CA LYS A 526 -41.90 32.26 -30.45
C LYS A 526 -42.30 32.92 -29.12
N GLU A 527 -41.62 34.00 -28.73
CA GLU A 527 -41.88 34.82 -27.55
C GLU A 527 -41.99 36.28 -28.02
N ASP A 528 -43.07 36.96 -27.63
CA ASP A 528 -43.66 38.19 -28.20
C ASP A 528 -42.79 39.49 -28.23
N GLU A 529 -41.46 39.42 -28.31
CA GLU A 529 -40.63 40.64 -28.29
C GLU A 529 -39.39 40.58 -29.21
N ILE A 530 -39.35 41.53 -30.17
CA ILE A 530 -38.12 41.90 -30.88
C ILE A 530 -37.51 43.09 -30.15
N ARG A 531 -36.40 42.88 -29.42
CA ARG A 531 -35.63 43.96 -28.78
C ARG A 531 -34.59 44.51 -29.74
N LEU A 532 -34.69 45.79 -30.09
CA LEU A 532 -33.69 46.49 -30.89
C LEU A 532 -32.95 47.50 -30.01
N GLY A 533 -31.62 47.48 -30.06
CA GLY A 533 -30.77 48.41 -29.29
C GLY A 533 -30.65 49.81 -29.90
N ALA A 534 -31.33 50.07 -31.02
CA ALA A 534 -31.33 51.34 -31.75
C ALA A 534 -32.62 51.49 -32.58
N ASP A 535 -32.84 52.70 -33.09
CA ASP A 535 -33.99 53.02 -33.95
C ASP A 535 -34.02 52.18 -35.23
N ILE A 536 -35.23 51.80 -35.66
CA ILE A 536 -35.45 51.20 -36.97
C ILE A 536 -35.32 52.30 -38.03
N ASN A 537 -34.30 52.22 -38.87
CA ASN A 537 -34.26 53.03 -40.10
C ASN A 537 -35.24 52.44 -41.12
N THR A 538 -36.40 53.06 -41.26
CA THR A 538 -37.46 52.63 -42.20
C THR A 538 -37.20 53.08 -43.64
N ASN A 539 -36.08 53.77 -43.91
CA ASN A 539 -35.65 54.24 -45.22
C ASN A 539 -36.75 54.96 -46.03
N GLY A 540 -37.54 55.81 -45.36
CA GLY A 540 -38.64 56.57 -45.96
C GLY A 540 -40.01 55.91 -45.92
N SER A 541 -40.13 54.70 -45.36
CA SER A 541 -41.43 54.05 -45.06
C SER A 541 -41.99 54.53 -43.71
N THR A 542 -43.31 54.53 -43.55
CA THR A 542 -43.98 54.96 -42.32
C THR A 542 -44.54 53.77 -41.55
N ILE A 543 -44.81 53.96 -40.26
CA ILE A 543 -45.70 53.05 -39.51
C ILE A 543 -47.13 53.24 -40.03
N ALA A 544 -47.86 52.15 -40.26
CA ALA A 544 -49.22 52.15 -40.80
C ALA A 544 -50.20 51.46 -39.85
N TYR A 545 -51.32 52.13 -39.54
CA TYR A 545 -52.41 51.62 -38.72
C TYR A 545 -53.66 51.42 -39.58
N LYS A 546 -54.43 50.36 -39.33
CA LYS A 546 -55.62 50.01 -40.13
C LYS A 546 -56.87 49.93 -39.26
N PHE A 547 -57.88 50.72 -39.61
CA PHE A 547 -59.19 50.73 -38.98
C PHE A 547 -60.26 50.33 -40.00
N THR A 548 -61.23 49.53 -39.58
CA THR A 548 -62.36 49.08 -40.40
C THR A 548 -63.61 49.87 -40.02
N LEU A 549 -64.22 50.49 -41.03
CA LEU A 549 -65.46 51.25 -40.89
C LEU A 549 -66.66 50.38 -41.29
N GLY A 550 -67.71 50.42 -40.49
CA GLY A 550 -69.07 50.01 -40.85
C GLY A 550 -70.04 51.18 -40.68
N ALA A 551 -71.34 50.91 -40.70
CA ALA A 551 -72.36 51.92 -40.41
C ALA A 551 -73.46 51.33 -39.54
N ASN A 552 -73.99 52.15 -38.64
CA ASN A 552 -75.23 51.86 -37.93
C ASN A 552 -76.35 52.70 -38.52
N GLY A 553 -77.09 52.13 -39.47
CA GLY A 553 -78.13 52.84 -40.22
C GLY A 553 -77.58 54.09 -40.92
N THR A 554 -78.29 55.22 -40.80
CA THR A 554 -77.91 56.51 -41.38
C THR A 554 -77.40 57.51 -40.34
N SER A 555 -77.22 57.09 -39.08
CA SER A 555 -76.87 57.98 -37.97
C SER A 555 -75.38 58.01 -37.68
N ASP A 556 -74.68 56.86 -37.72
CA ASP A 556 -73.30 56.76 -37.22
C ASP A 556 -72.38 55.89 -38.08
N TYR A 557 -71.10 56.26 -38.19
CA TYR A 557 -70.06 55.29 -38.58
C TYR A 557 -69.70 54.40 -37.39
N THR A 558 -69.40 53.13 -37.67
CA THR A 558 -68.87 52.21 -36.66
C THR A 558 -67.39 51.94 -36.90
N PHE A 559 -66.52 52.06 -35.89
CA PHE A 559 -65.07 51.81 -36.01
C PHE A 559 -64.66 50.54 -35.28
N SER A 560 -63.71 49.80 -35.86
CA SER A 560 -63.10 48.60 -35.28
C SER A 560 -61.69 48.38 -35.85
N ASP A 561 -60.88 47.52 -35.22
CA ASP A 561 -59.57 47.13 -35.71
C ASP A 561 -59.28 45.62 -35.49
N ALA A 562 -58.32 45.08 -36.23
CA ALA A 562 -57.95 43.68 -36.12
C ALA A 562 -57.18 43.44 -34.81
N GLY A 563 -57.76 42.61 -33.94
CA GLY A 563 -57.17 42.31 -32.63
C GLY A 563 -57.67 43.18 -31.48
N ASN A 564 -58.64 44.08 -31.72
CA ASN A 564 -59.26 44.95 -30.72
C ASN A 564 -58.22 45.79 -29.93
N VAL A 565 -57.17 46.25 -30.62
CA VAL A 565 -56.05 46.97 -30.00
C VAL A 565 -56.43 48.41 -29.68
N TRP A 566 -57.13 49.08 -30.60
CA TRP A 566 -57.46 50.50 -30.47
C TRP A 566 -58.95 50.73 -30.19
N PHE A 567 -59.80 49.83 -30.67
CA PHE A 567 -61.23 49.78 -30.39
C PHE A 567 -61.53 48.44 -29.69
N PRO A 568 -61.51 48.39 -28.34
CA PRO A 568 -61.80 47.17 -27.59
C PRO A 568 -63.15 46.53 -27.94
N THR A 569 -64.10 47.36 -28.37
CA THR A 569 -65.38 46.99 -28.99
C THR A 569 -65.68 47.94 -30.14
N THR A 570 -66.62 47.59 -31.03
CA THR A 570 -67.06 48.50 -32.10
C THR A 570 -67.67 49.79 -31.53
N GLU A 571 -67.17 50.95 -31.97
CA GLU A 571 -67.60 52.26 -31.46
C GLU A 571 -68.33 53.09 -32.51
N ASN A 572 -69.44 53.72 -32.12
CA ASN A 572 -70.19 54.64 -32.97
C ASN A 572 -69.58 56.04 -32.90
N ASP A 573 -69.20 56.56 -34.06
CA ASP A 573 -68.62 57.89 -34.26
C ASP A 573 -67.60 58.33 -33.17
N PRO A 574 -66.51 57.59 -32.95
CA PRO A 574 -65.50 57.96 -31.96
C PRO A 574 -64.73 59.23 -32.37
N VAL A 575 -64.32 60.02 -31.38
CA VAL A 575 -63.30 61.06 -31.60
C VAL A 575 -61.97 60.38 -31.88
N LEU A 576 -61.37 60.64 -33.04
CA LEU A 576 -60.11 60.02 -33.45
C LEU A 576 -58.90 60.87 -33.04
N TYR A 577 -57.79 60.22 -32.71
CA TYR A 577 -56.51 60.85 -32.45
C TYR A 577 -55.46 60.27 -33.40
N LEU A 578 -54.96 61.07 -34.34
CA LEU A 578 -53.99 60.62 -35.33
C LEU A 578 -52.70 61.42 -35.19
N ARG A 579 -51.55 60.75 -35.32
CA ARG A 579 -50.23 61.41 -35.19
C ARG A 579 -49.70 61.85 -36.54
N ARG A 580 -49.03 63.01 -36.56
CA ARG A 580 -48.27 63.48 -37.74
C ARG A 580 -47.12 62.51 -38.07
N GLY A 581 -46.87 62.28 -39.36
CA GLY A 581 -45.80 61.41 -39.85
C GLY A 581 -46.18 59.93 -39.99
N GLU A 582 -47.34 59.53 -39.47
CA GLU A 582 -47.86 58.16 -39.57
C GLU A 582 -48.90 58.02 -40.70
N GLN A 583 -49.16 56.78 -41.10
CA GLN A 583 -50.19 56.44 -42.08
C GLN A 583 -51.36 55.73 -41.42
N TYR A 584 -52.58 56.20 -41.69
CA TYR A 584 -53.81 55.57 -41.24
C TYR A 584 -54.63 55.11 -42.44
N ILE A 585 -55.10 53.86 -42.40
CA ILE A 585 -55.88 53.23 -43.44
C ILE A 585 -57.28 53.00 -42.87
N PHE A 586 -58.26 53.71 -43.41
CA PHE A 586 -59.67 53.52 -43.07
C PHE A 586 -60.32 52.67 -44.16
N THR A 587 -60.54 51.38 -43.87
CA THR A 587 -61.22 50.48 -44.79
C THR A 587 -62.73 50.68 -44.68
N ASN A 588 -63.34 51.33 -45.67
CA ASN A 588 -64.77 51.59 -45.67
C ASN A 588 -65.57 50.35 -46.12
N ASN A 589 -66.12 49.62 -45.15
CA ASN A 589 -67.01 48.46 -45.34
C ASN A 589 -68.47 48.79 -44.98
N SER A 590 -68.84 50.06 -44.95
CA SER A 590 -70.20 50.52 -44.61
C SER A 590 -71.31 50.18 -45.62
N GLY A 591 -71.04 49.37 -46.65
CA GLY A 591 -72.06 48.91 -47.61
C GLY A 591 -72.33 49.83 -48.80
N GLY A 592 -71.43 50.78 -49.12
CA GLY A 592 -71.48 51.56 -50.36
C GLY A 592 -72.39 52.80 -50.35
N SER A 593 -73.21 52.99 -49.31
CA SER A 593 -74.09 54.16 -49.15
C SER A 593 -73.56 55.21 -48.18
N HIS A 594 -72.39 54.99 -47.57
CA HIS A 594 -71.81 55.93 -46.60
C HIS A 594 -70.38 56.33 -46.98
N PRO A 595 -70.21 57.29 -47.92
CA PRO A 595 -68.90 57.76 -48.36
C PRO A 595 -68.14 58.51 -47.26
N PHE A 596 -66.99 57.98 -46.84
CA PHE A 596 -66.20 58.49 -45.71
C PHE A 596 -65.24 59.59 -46.18
N GLN A 597 -65.45 60.82 -45.70
CA GLN A 597 -64.65 61.96 -46.10
C GLN A 597 -64.01 62.69 -44.90
N ILE A 598 -62.70 62.89 -44.96
CA ILE A 598 -61.99 63.79 -44.06
C ILE A 598 -62.16 65.24 -44.56
N ARG A 599 -62.57 66.13 -43.67
CA ARG A 599 -63.00 67.51 -43.93
C ARG A 599 -62.31 68.50 -43.00
N VAL A 600 -62.27 69.77 -43.43
CA VAL A 600 -61.68 70.88 -42.65
C VAL A 600 -62.55 71.31 -41.47
N SER A 601 -63.87 71.12 -41.55
CA SER A 601 -64.85 71.41 -40.51
C SER A 601 -66.10 70.54 -40.69
N ASN A 602 -66.96 70.44 -39.67
CA ASN A 602 -68.25 69.77 -39.79
C ASN A 602 -69.10 70.43 -40.89
N GLY A 603 -69.49 69.68 -41.92
CA GLY A 603 -70.20 70.20 -43.10
C GLY A 603 -69.33 71.00 -44.09
N GLY A 604 -68.03 71.18 -43.80
CA GLY A 604 -67.10 71.96 -44.62
C GLY A 604 -66.53 71.22 -45.83
N SER A 605 -65.60 71.87 -46.52
CA SER A 605 -64.90 71.30 -47.69
C SER A 605 -64.04 70.07 -47.32
N ALA A 606 -63.82 69.19 -48.30
CA ALA A 606 -62.90 68.06 -48.16
C ALA A 606 -61.47 68.52 -47.84
N TYR A 607 -60.80 67.85 -46.91
CA TYR A 607 -59.38 68.01 -46.67
C TYR A 607 -58.61 67.01 -47.53
N THR A 608 -57.80 67.48 -48.49
CA THR A 608 -57.21 66.62 -49.53
C THR A 608 -55.72 66.37 -49.34
N THR A 609 -55.03 67.13 -48.49
CA THR A 609 -53.57 67.00 -48.31
C THR A 609 -53.23 65.71 -47.56
N GLY A 610 -52.54 64.79 -48.23
CA GLY A 610 -52.15 63.50 -47.66
C GLY A 610 -53.26 62.45 -47.62
N VAL A 611 -54.47 62.76 -48.10
CA VAL A 611 -55.60 61.81 -48.12
C VAL A 611 -55.80 61.26 -49.54
N THR A 612 -55.70 59.94 -49.69
CA THR A 612 -55.99 59.22 -50.94
C THR A 612 -57.36 58.56 -50.83
N ASN A 613 -58.13 58.58 -51.92
CA ASN A 613 -59.49 58.01 -52.01
C ASN A 613 -60.50 58.67 -51.05
N ASN A 614 -60.31 59.96 -50.74
CA ASN A 614 -61.13 60.69 -49.79
C ASN A 614 -62.58 60.83 -50.26
N GLY A 615 -63.55 60.43 -49.44
CA GLY A 615 -64.98 60.44 -49.80
C GLY A 615 -65.45 59.21 -50.56
N ALA A 616 -64.67 58.13 -50.60
CA ALA A 616 -65.09 56.88 -51.23
C ALA A 616 -66.13 56.12 -50.38
N SER A 617 -67.10 55.52 -51.06
CA SER A 617 -68.15 54.70 -50.45
C SER A 617 -67.71 53.28 -50.08
N SER A 618 -66.55 52.84 -50.58
CA SER A 618 -65.98 51.52 -50.30
C SER A 618 -64.48 51.50 -50.55
N GLY A 619 -63.77 50.60 -49.86
CA GLY A 619 -62.33 50.40 -50.01
C GLY A 619 -61.50 51.26 -49.05
N ASP A 620 -60.20 51.28 -49.25
CA ASP A 620 -59.28 51.95 -48.34
C ASP A 620 -59.21 53.46 -48.62
N ILE A 621 -59.46 54.27 -47.60
CA ILE A 621 -59.14 55.69 -47.54
C ILE A 621 -57.84 55.81 -46.74
N ILE A 622 -56.78 56.28 -47.37
CA ILE A 622 -55.46 56.33 -46.77
C ILE A 622 -55.14 57.78 -46.42
N PHE A 623 -54.92 58.06 -45.14
CA PHE A 623 -54.42 59.35 -44.68
C PHE A 623 -52.97 59.22 -44.21
N LYS A 624 -52.05 59.71 -45.03
CA LYS A 624 -50.66 59.97 -44.63
C LYS A 624 -50.65 61.34 -43.98
N VAL A 625 -50.59 61.40 -42.65
CA VAL A 625 -50.79 62.64 -41.90
C VAL A 625 -49.56 63.53 -42.08
N PRO A 626 -49.64 64.64 -42.84
CA PRO A 626 -48.48 65.50 -43.02
C PRO A 626 -48.17 66.26 -41.71
N MET A 627 -46.91 66.64 -41.53
CA MET A 627 -46.50 67.47 -40.38
C MET A 627 -47.26 68.82 -40.32
N SER A 628 -47.75 69.31 -41.46
CA SER A 628 -48.53 70.55 -41.59
C SER A 628 -50.04 70.38 -41.39
N ALA A 629 -50.54 69.18 -41.06
CA ALA A 629 -51.97 68.95 -40.85
C ALA A 629 -52.52 69.86 -39.72
N PRO A 630 -53.70 70.49 -39.90
CA PRO A 630 -54.37 71.25 -38.85
C PRO A 630 -54.58 70.41 -37.59
N ALA A 631 -54.58 71.04 -36.41
CA ALA A 631 -54.77 70.34 -35.14
C ALA A 631 -56.15 69.65 -35.03
N THR A 632 -57.14 70.13 -35.78
CA THR A 632 -58.49 69.58 -35.80
C THR A 632 -58.96 69.41 -37.23
N LEU A 633 -59.40 68.20 -37.56
CA LEU A 633 -60.12 67.84 -38.77
C LEU A 633 -61.41 67.12 -38.36
N TYR A 634 -62.23 66.75 -39.34
CA TYR A 634 -63.46 65.98 -39.11
C TYR A 634 -63.49 64.83 -40.10
N TYR A 635 -64.03 63.68 -39.72
CA TYR A 635 -64.53 62.72 -40.70
C TYR A 635 -66.04 62.82 -40.75
N GLN A 636 -66.61 62.68 -41.95
CA GLN A 636 -68.04 62.82 -42.15
C GLN A 636 -68.51 61.99 -43.35
N CYS A 637 -69.73 61.49 -43.27
CA CYS A 637 -70.41 60.88 -44.40
C CYS A 637 -70.89 61.99 -45.33
N THR A 638 -70.54 61.93 -46.62
CA THR A 638 -71.02 62.96 -47.56
C THR A 638 -72.50 62.81 -47.92
N SER A 639 -73.09 61.63 -47.68
CA SER A 639 -74.50 61.34 -47.91
C SER A 639 -75.40 61.61 -46.69
N HIS A 640 -74.83 61.59 -45.47
CA HIS A 640 -75.58 61.74 -44.22
C HIS A 640 -74.85 62.71 -43.29
N SER A 641 -75.40 63.92 -43.14
CA SER A 641 -74.72 65.03 -42.46
C SER A 641 -74.48 64.79 -40.97
N THR A 642 -75.22 63.88 -40.33
CA THR A 642 -75.07 63.55 -38.90
C THR A 642 -74.04 62.48 -38.62
N MET A 643 -73.59 61.72 -39.63
CA MET A 643 -72.59 60.65 -39.47
C MET A 643 -71.18 61.23 -39.53
N GLY A 644 -70.47 61.21 -38.41
CA GLY A 644 -69.12 61.73 -38.35
C GLY A 644 -68.75 62.32 -37.00
N ASN A 645 -67.45 62.50 -36.78
CA ASN A 645 -66.94 63.17 -35.58
C ASN A 645 -65.60 63.87 -35.85
N THR A 646 -65.03 64.45 -34.80
CA THR A 646 -63.74 65.14 -34.81
C THR A 646 -62.57 64.18 -34.91
N ILE A 647 -61.55 64.61 -35.66
CA ILE A 647 -60.21 64.04 -35.66
C ILE A 647 -59.26 65.07 -35.04
N ASN A 648 -58.63 64.71 -33.92
CA ASN A 648 -57.55 65.47 -33.30
C ASN A 648 -56.21 65.02 -33.89
N ILE A 649 -55.45 65.94 -34.47
CA ILE A 649 -54.11 65.64 -34.99
C ILE A 649 -53.07 66.03 -33.95
N VAL A 650 -52.44 65.02 -33.37
CA VAL A 650 -51.45 65.14 -32.29
C VAL A 650 -50.01 65.11 -32.79
#